data_AF-A0A954YND8-F1
#
_entry.id   AF-A0A954YND8-F1
#
_cell.length_a   1.000
_cell.length_b   1.000
_cell.length_c   1.000
_cell.angle_alpha   90.00
_cell.angle_beta   90.00
_cell.angle_gamma   90.00
#
_symmetry.space_group_name_H-M   'P 1'
#
loop_
_entity.id
_entity.type
_entity.pdbx_description
1 polymer ?
#
loop_
_entity_poly.entity_id
_entity_poly.type
_entity_poly.pdbx_seq_one_letter_code
_entity_poly.pdbx_strand_id
1 'polypeptide(L)'
;MDKQAHQEASAQASHSTDGHRFDKLRAEIQHAAHLLPAQGPITAFVHHNTLHAFEELPFEAAVVEGGKTFGCHPFLPEEQYRRKLTQRSIRPEDLQAVLADDLGDRADELLGFLGTRASLRQAMLEHPLQTGPSVELRWYVAETDALRRFRAEAASSSREHVLAQTRHWVMRDLRNGDVANSPNKQLQEAVGLLFQTFDKETIEHWSEETWQAFTLHALWLACVNGAKAARAVPSEGKSPLRHADLLRQAVGESSDPLVHDLLIRFCAAFLDQGFAAWPLRDRDRGFYRTFLTVYSQSCSTPDIWMRGVRKDLARLLEQDISPLDSIVESFDALGVGEDETGDFITQTLLALRGYAGMIWQLESRGDRVAHPAPANSLIEYLAVRLVLERHALAWQAKETVSFAGPLTGLRKFLREKIKGRDARSSEQRAFGVFQLAQLLGWEPATLWRLSQSEWSALMQEIEAFDGLERRRIYHLAFERRYRNQTLDAVALHCERVSQSQASEATDVNTVRRPKFQLVCCIDEREESFRRHLEELAPECETFGVAGFFAVAMYYRGAADAHYTPLCPVIIRPQHYVSEDVVYTFEEHARRRRRRRRTIGTVTHHVHMGSRTFAGGWFAALFGSLASLPLVMRILFPRATAQLRKLVGDFVRTPEVTQLQLERTEEAPGPEDGHVGYSVDEMAGIVERLLRDMGLTRDFSRLIVIC
;
A
#
# COMPACT_ATOMS: atom_id res chain seq x y z
N MET A 1 29.69 -30.70 46.56
CA MET A 1 29.17 -29.32 46.48
C MET A 1 29.51 -28.64 45.15
N ASP A 2 30.69 -28.86 44.54
CA ASP A 2 31.04 -28.22 43.24
C ASP A 2 30.20 -28.62 42.02
N LYS A 3 29.75 -29.88 41.90
CA LYS A 3 28.94 -30.31 40.74
C LYS A 3 27.52 -29.72 40.73
N GLN A 4 26.98 -29.40 41.91
CA GLN A 4 25.64 -28.84 42.07
C GLN A 4 25.65 -27.34 41.78
N ALA A 5 26.68 -26.62 42.25
CA ALA A 5 26.89 -25.21 41.94
C ALA A 5 27.15 -24.95 40.43
N HIS A 6 27.85 -25.87 39.74
CA HIS A 6 28.04 -25.75 38.29
C HIS A 6 26.76 -26.04 37.48
N GLN A 7 25.89 -26.94 37.94
CA GLN A 7 24.60 -27.18 37.29
C GLN A 7 23.62 -26.02 37.51
N GLU A 8 23.60 -25.42 38.70
CA GLU A 8 22.76 -24.26 39.00
C GLU A 8 23.23 -22.99 38.26
N ALA A 9 24.54 -22.77 38.15
CA ALA A 9 25.10 -21.66 37.36
C ALA A 9 24.86 -21.82 35.85
N SER A 10 24.93 -23.06 35.33
CA SER A 10 24.62 -23.35 33.92
C SER A 10 23.13 -23.17 33.59
N ALA A 11 22.24 -23.60 34.50
CA ALA A 11 20.80 -23.42 34.36
C ALA A 11 20.36 -21.95 34.52
N GLN A 12 21.02 -21.17 35.37
CA GLN A 12 20.80 -19.72 35.48
C GLN A 12 21.33 -18.96 34.27
N ALA A 13 22.48 -19.36 33.72
CA ALA A 13 23.03 -18.78 32.49
C ALA A 13 22.13 -19.09 31.28
N SER A 14 21.63 -20.32 31.13
CA SER A 14 20.69 -20.67 30.06
C SER A 14 19.36 -19.93 30.19
N HIS A 15 18.79 -19.83 31.41
CA HIS A 15 17.57 -19.05 31.63
C HIS A 15 17.74 -17.55 31.33
N SER A 16 18.89 -16.96 31.65
CA SER A 16 19.18 -15.56 31.32
C SER A 16 19.34 -15.32 29.82
N THR A 17 19.89 -16.30 29.09
CA THR A 17 20.12 -16.23 27.64
C THR A 17 18.81 -16.41 26.88
N ASP A 18 17.96 -17.36 27.30
CA ASP A 18 16.63 -17.58 26.71
C ASP A 18 15.69 -16.40 26.99
N GLY A 19 15.74 -15.82 28.20
CA GLY A 19 14.99 -14.60 28.53
C GLY A 19 15.35 -13.43 27.60
N HIS A 20 16.66 -13.17 27.43
CA HIS A 20 17.13 -12.12 26.51
C HIS A 20 16.73 -12.39 25.06
N ARG A 21 16.78 -13.65 24.61
CA ARG A 21 16.35 -14.05 23.26
C ARG A 21 14.86 -13.80 23.04
N PHE A 22 14.02 -14.13 24.01
CA PHE A 22 12.58 -13.88 23.95
C PHE A 22 12.22 -12.41 24.00
N ASP A 23 12.93 -11.61 24.79
CA ASP A 23 12.72 -10.16 24.85
C ASP A 23 13.08 -9.50 23.51
N LYS A 24 14.19 -9.92 22.88
CA LYS A 24 14.55 -9.49 21.52
C LYS A 24 13.46 -9.86 20.51
N LEU A 25 12.98 -11.11 20.54
CA LEU A 25 11.93 -11.56 19.63
C LEU A 25 10.62 -10.78 19.81
N ARG A 26 10.22 -10.49 21.06
CA ARG A 26 9.06 -9.65 21.34
C ARG A 26 9.23 -8.24 20.78
N ALA A 27 10.41 -7.64 20.95
CA ALA A 27 10.72 -6.32 20.42
C ALA A 27 10.66 -6.30 18.89
N GLU A 28 11.17 -7.31 18.20
CA GLU A 28 11.09 -7.44 16.74
C GLU A 28 9.65 -7.61 16.25
N ILE A 29 8.83 -8.42 16.93
CA ILE A 29 7.40 -8.56 16.60
C ILE A 29 6.66 -7.24 16.81
N GLN A 30 6.94 -6.52 17.89
CA GLN A 30 6.33 -5.22 18.17
C GLN A 30 6.76 -4.17 17.15
N HIS A 31 8.03 -4.17 16.73
CA HIS A 31 8.51 -3.31 15.65
C HIS A 31 7.76 -3.60 14.34
N ALA A 32 7.64 -4.87 13.96
CA ALA A 32 6.86 -5.28 12.79
C ALA A 32 5.36 -4.90 12.90
N ALA A 33 4.81 -4.90 14.11
CA ALA A 33 3.42 -4.52 14.35
C ALA A 33 3.13 -3.04 14.04
N HIS A 34 4.12 -2.15 14.14
CA HIS A 34 3.97 -0.75 13.72
C HIS A 34 3.76 -0.60 12.21
N LEU A 35 4.19 -1.58 11.41
CA LEU A 35 3.97 -1.60 9.95
C LEU A 35 2.60 -2.20 9.58
N LEU A 36 1.89 -2.81 10.53
CA LEU A 36 0.59 -3.40 10.27
C LEU A 36 -0.50 -2.33 10.14
N PRO A 37 -1.53 -2.56 9.30
CA PRO A 37 -2.61 -1.60 9.15
C PRO A 37 -3.34 -1.43 10.50
N ALA A 38 -3.41 -0.19 10.97
CA ALA A 38 -4.19 0.17 12.16
C ALA A 38 -5.70 0.28 11.89
N GLN A 39 -6.13 0.07 10.65
CA GLN A 39 -7.50 0.25 10.21
C GLN A 39 -8.24 -1.09 10.22
N GLY A 40 -9.41 -1.11 10.86
CA GLY A 40 -10.42 -2.16 10.62
C GLY A 40 -11.04 -2.02 9.22
N PRO A 41 -12.06 -2.83 8.88
CA PRO A 41 -12.85 -2.61 7.67
C PRO A 41 -13.34 -1.16 7.62
N ILE A 42 -13.11 -0.45 6.51
CA ILE A 42 -13.42 0.98 6.38
C ILE A 42 -14.93 1.19 6.56
N THR A 43 -15.33 1.74 7.71
CA THR A 43 -16.71 2.18 7.99
C THR A 43 -16.81 3.71 8.16
N ALA A 44 -15.68 4.40 8.30
CA ALA A 44 -15.59 5.86 8.43
C ALA A 44 -14.26 6.41 7.90
N PHE A 45 -14.21 7.74 7.73
CA PHE A 45 -13.19 8.55 7.03
C PHE A 45 -11.74 8.29 7.47
N VAL A 46 -10.81 8.37 6.52
CA VAL A 46 -9.40 7.99 6.66
C VAL A 46 -8.54 9.25 6.91
N HIS A 47 -8.00 9.40 8.12
CA HIS A 47 -6.98 10.40 8.47
C HIS A 47 -5.62 9.77 8.80
N HIS A 48 -5.43 8.47 8.56
CA HIS A 48 -4.19 7.77 8.94
C HIS A 48 -3.26 7.58 7.73
N ASN A 49 -2.11 8.24 7.77
CA ASN A 49 -1.04 8.11 6.79
C ASN A 49 -0.39 6.71 6.91
N THR A 50 -0.47 5.90 5.87
CA THR A 50 0.20 4.58 5.82
C THR A 50 1.73 4.69 5.85
N LEU A 51 2.28 5.88 5.58
CA LEU A 51 3.70 6.17 5.67
C LEU A 51 4.15 6.68 7.03
N HIS A 52 3.28 6.68 8.06
CA HIS A 52 3.64 7.18 9.40
C HIS A 52 4.88 6.48 9.98
N ALA A 53 5.04 5.18 9.70
CA ALA A 53 6.22 4.41 10.11
C ALA A 53 7.53 4.84 9.43
N PHE A 54 7.47 5.75 8.45
CA PHE A 54 8.58 6.28 7.68
C PHE A 54 8.67 7.81 7.76
N GLU A 55 8.04 8.45 8.76
CA GLU A 55 8.03 9.92 8.92
C GLU A 55 9.44 10.52 9.11
N GLU A 56 10.40 9.71 9.58
CA GLU A 56 11.81 10.08 9.73
C GLU A 56 12.55 10.22 8.39
N LEU A 57 11.96 9.68 7.30
CA LEU A 57 12.57 9.68 5.98
C LEU A 57 12.03 10.84 5.12
N PRO A 58 12.85 11.41 4.23
CA PRO A 58 12.35 12.28 3.17
C PRO A 58 11.25 11.57 2.36
N PHE A 59 10.24 12.32 1.91
CA PHE A 59 9.04 11.76 1.27
C PHE A 59 9.37 10.74 0.15
N GLU A 60 10.31 11.05 -0.75
CA GLU A 60 10.73 10.15 -1.83
C GLU A 60 11.29 8.82 -1.30
N ALA A 61 12.12 8.86 -0.26
CA ALA A 61 12.65 7.66 0.37
C ALA A 61 11.55 6.90 1.12
N ALA A 62 10.64 7.60 1.80
CA ALA A 62 9.52 7.03 2.52
C ALA A 62 8.55 6.27 1.60
N VAL A 63 8.18 6.83 0.44
CA VAL A 63 7.30 6.15 -0.52
C VAL A 63 7.98 4.95 -1.16
N VAL A 64 9.27 5.04 -1.48
CA VAL A 64 10.04 3.92 -2.05
C VAL A 64 10.18 2.79 -1.05
N GLU A 65 10.50 3.11 0.22
CA GLU A 65 10.59 2.12 1.28
C GLU A 65 9.22 1.51 1.58
N GLY A 66 8.18 2.33 1.72
CA GLY A 66 6.80 1.84 1.85
C GLY A 66 6.36 0.96 0.67
N GLY A 67 6.78 1.28 -0.56
CA GLY A 67 6.58 0.46 -1.74
C GLY A 67 7.22 -0.93 -1.63
N LYS A 68 8.46 -0.99 -1.14
CA LYS A 68 9.19 -2.26 -0.89
C LYS A 68 8.53 -3.06 0.24
N THR A 69 8.23 -2.42 1.36
CA THR A 69 7.66 -3.05 2.55
C THR A 69 6.25 -3.58 2.28
N PHE A 70 5.40 -2.78 1.66
CA PHE A 70 3.99 -3.12 1.45
C PHE A 70 3.71 -3.78 0.09
N GLY A 71 4.68 -3.89 -0.81
CA GLY A 71 4.48 -4.45 -2.15
C GLY A 71 3.48 -3.64 -2.96
N CYS A 72 3.49 -2.32 -2.83
CA CYS A 72 2.64 -1.38 -3.57
C CYS A 72 3.47 -0.51 -4.52
N HIS A 73 2.80 0.21 -5.42
CA HIS A 73 3.47 1.15 -6.29
C HIS A 73 3.76 2.45 -5.52
N PRO A 74 5.04 2.88 -5.40
CA PRO A 74 5.40 4.10 -4.67
C PRO A 74 4.90 5.38 -5.36
N PHE A 75 4.79 5.33 -6.69
CA PHE A 75 4.29 6.42 -7.53
C PHE A 75 3.23 5.89 -8.50
N LEU A 76 2.43 6.79 -9.08
CA LEU A 76 1.49 6.43 -10.14
C LEU A 76 2.19 5.71 -11.31
N PRO A 77 1.49 4.80 -12.03
CA PRO A 77 2.03 4.22 -13.25
C PRO A 77 2.42 5.30 -14.27
N GLU A 78 3.50 5.07 -15.04
CA GLU A 78 3.99 6.03 -16.05
C GLU A 78 2.89 6.49 -17.02
N GLU A 79 1.98 5.59 -17.41
CA GLU A 79 0.87 5.93 -18.30
C GLU A 79 -0.02 7.04 -17.73
N GLN A 80 -0.26 7.05 -16.41
CA GLN A 80 -1.05 8.11 -15.79
C GLN A 80 -0.33 9.45 -15.80
N TYR A 81 1.00 9.46 -15.62
CA TYR A 81 1.78 10.68 -15.74
C TYR A 81 1.85 11.19 -17.18
N ARG A 82 1.96 10.29 -18.17
CA ARG A 82 1.86 10.69 -19.58
C ARG A 82 0.49 11.29 -19.91
N ARG A 83 -0.61 10.75 -19.37
CA ARG A 83 -1.92 11.39 -19.51
C ARG A 83 -1.95 12.80 -18.89
N LYS A 84 -1.30 13.00 -17.74
CA LYS A 84 -1.15 14.33 -17.11
C LYS A 84 -0.31 15.29 -17.96
N LEU A 85 0.70 14.81 -18.70
CA LEU A 85 1.41 15.61 -19.71
C LEU A 85 0.47 16.04 -20.83
N THR A 86 -0.29 15.11 -21.42
CA THR A 86 -1.24 15.43 -22.49
C THR A 86 -2.31 16.42 -22.03
N GLN A 87 -2.74 16.33 -20.77
CA GLN A 87 -3.70 17.24 -20.14
C GLN A 87 -3.09 18.58 -19.68
N ARG A 88 -1.77 18.78 -19.83
CA ARG A 88 -1.03 19.96 -19.34
C ARG A 88 -1.05 20.16 -17.83
N SER A 89 -1.39 19.12 -17.07
CA SER A 89 -1.18 19.05 -15.61
C SER A 89 0.29 18.85 -15.25
N ILE A 90 1.11 18.42 -16.21
CA ILE A 90 2.57 18.52 -16.24
C ILE A 90 2.91 19.21 -17.56
N ARG A 91 3.86 20.16 -17.58
CA ARG A 91 4.35 20.76 -18.83
C ARG A 91 5.71 20.18 -19.20
N PRO A 92 6.09 20.18 -20.50
CA PRO A 92 7.43 19.79 -20.93
C PRO A 92 8.54 20.60 -20.22
N GLU A 93 8.30 21.89 -19.99
CA GLU A 93 9.20 22.78 -19.25
C GLU A 93 9.41 22.33 -17.79
N ASP A 94 8.36 21.81 -17.13
CA ASP A 94 8.46 21.30 -15.76
C ASP A 94 9.34 20.04 -15.71
N LEU A 95 9.22 19.15 -16.70
CA LEU A 95 10.07 17.97 -16.81
C LEU A 95 11.52 18.34 -17.08
N GLN A 96 11.78 19.26 -18.01
CA GLN A 96 13.13 19.73 -18.33
C GLN A 96 13.80 20.35 -17.10
N ALA A 97 13.07 21.19 -16.35
CA ALA A 97 13.59 21.79 -15.14
C ALA A 97 13.93 20.74 -14.07
N VAL A 98 13.03 19.78 -13.82
CA VAL A 98 13.28 18.71 -12.83
C VAL A 98 14.43 17.80 -13.27
N LEU A 99 14.53 17.46 -14.56
CA LEU A 99 15.64 16.67 -15.08
C LEU A 99 16.98 17.40 -14.94
N ALA A 100 17.00 18.71 -15.22
CA ALA A 100 18.20 19.52 -15.05
C ALA A 100 18.60 19.61 -13.57
N ASP A 101 17.64 19.82 -12.68
CA ASP A 101 17.85 19.85 -11.23
C ASP A 101 18.38 18.48 -10.71
N ASP A 102 17.84 17.36 -11.21
CA ASP A 102 18.22 15.98 -10.82
C ASP A 102 19.61 15.57 -11.33
N LEU A 103 19.93 15.92 -12.58
CA LEU A 103 21.20 15.55 -13.19
C LEU A 103 22.35 16.48 -12.75
N GLY A 104 22.06 17.74 -12.43
CA GLY A 104 23.08 18.75 -12.14
C GLY A 104 24.13 18.83 -13.26
N ASP A 105 25.41 18.85 -12.87
CA ASP A 105 26.56 18.90 -13.80
C ASP A 105 26.62 17.71 -14.77
N ARG A 106 25.94 16.60 -14.44
CA ARG A 106 25.93 15.37 -15.27
C ARG A 106 25.03 15.50 -16.50
N ALA A 107 24.22 16.55 -16.58
CA ALA A 107 23.25 16.75 -17.67
C ALA A 107 23.93 16.77 -19.04
N ASP A 108 25.08 17.46 -19.15
CA ASP A 108 25.83 17.68 -20.38
C ASP A 108 26.88 16.58 -20.68
N GLU A 109 26.99 15.56 -19.81
CA GLU A 109 27.88 14.43 -20.07
C GLU A 109 27.46 13.68 -21.34
N LEU A 110 28.42 13.47 -22.24
CA LEU A 110 28.21 12.79 -23.51
C LEU A 110 28.21 11.27 -23.33
N LEU A 111 27.26 10.59 -23.98
CA LEU A 111 27.20 9.14 -24.09
C LEU A 111 27.79 8.70 -25.43
N GLY A 112 29.12 8.80 -25.54
CA GLY A 112 29.81 8.65 -26.81
C GLY A 112 29.38 9.74 -27.80
N PHE A 113 28.96 9.34 -29.00
CA PHE A 113 28.45 10.24 -30.04
C PHE A 113 26.90 10.30 -30.11
N LEU A 114 26.20 9.73 -29.12
CA LEU A 114 24.74 9.55 -29.17
C LEU A 114 23.93 10.71 -28.57
N GLY A 115 24.61 11.71 -27.99
CA GLY A 115 23.99 12.86 -27.32
C GLY A 115 24.37 12.98 -25.85
N THR A 116 23.67 13.85 -25.14
CA THR A 116 23.85 14.13 -23.71
C THR A 116 22.98 13.21 -22.86
N ARG A 117 23.37 12.98 -21.59
CA ARG A 117 22.53 12.24 -20.63
C ARG A 117 21.13 12.84 -20.47
N ALA A 118 21.04 14.17 -20.43
CA ALA A 118 19.77 14.87 -20.35
C ALA A 118 18.87 14.52 -21.56
N SER A 119 19.41 14.55 -22.78
CA SER A 119 18.65 14.22 -24.00
C SER A 119 18.16 12.77 -24.01
N LEU A 120 18.98 11.83 -23.51
CA LEU A 120 18.58 10.43 -23.39
C LEU A 120 17.43 10.25 -22.40
N ARG A 121 17.57 10.79 -21.17
CA ARG A 121 16.52 10.67 -20.14
C ARG A 121 15.23 11.38 -20.55
N GLN A 122 15.34 12.54 -21.21
CA GLN A 122 14.21 13.25 -21.80
C GLN A 122 13.42 12.34 -22.76
N ALA A 123 14.11 11.70 -23.71
CA ALA A 123 13.47 10.79 -24.66
C ALA A 123 12.82 9.56 -23.99
N MET A 124 13.45 9.02 -22.93
CA MET A 124 12.90 7.92 -22.14
C MET A 124 11.61 8.31 -21.39
N LEU A 125 11.45 9.58 -21.03
CA LEU A 125 10.21 10.09 -20.44
C LEU A 125 9.15 10.28 -21.54
N GLU A 126 9.47 11.07 -22.56
CA GLU A 126 8.53 11.48 -23.62
C GLU A 126 7.94 10.30 -24.39
N HIS A 127 8.72 9.24 -24.59
CA HIS A 127 8.29 8.08 -25.37
C HIS A 127 8.10 6.83 -24.51
N PRO A 128 7.00 6.08 -24.68
CA PRO A 128 6.82 4.80 -23.99
C PRO A 128 7.89 3.80 -24.40
N LEU A 129 8.59 3.22 -23.43
CA LEU A 129 9.50 2.10 -23.67
C LEU A 129 8.83 0.81 -23.22
N GLN A 130 8.68 -0.14 -24.15
CA GLN A 130 8.18 -1.46 -23.83
C GLN A 130 9.27 -2.24 -23.08
N THR A 131 8.91 -2.74 -21.91
CA THR A 131 9.79 -3.52 -21.04
C THR A 131 9.06 -4.77 -20.58
N GLY A 132 9.71 -5.93 -20.62
CA GLY A 132 9.14 -7.18 -20.14
C GLY A 132 10.20 -8.28 -20.06
N PRO A 133 9.85 -9.47 -19.51
CA PRO A 133 10.72 -10.64 -19.54
C PRO A 133 11.06 -11.05 -20.98
N SER A 134 12.16 -11.77 -21.15
CA SER A 134 12.64 -12.19 -22.48
C SER A 134 11.65 -13.04 -23.29
N VAL A 135 10.71 -13.71 -22.62
CA VAL A 135 9.65 -14.49 -23.29
C VAL A 135 8.56 -13.58 -23.84
N GLU A 136 8.12 -12.59 -23.05
CA GLU A 136 7.14 -11.59 -23.49
C GLU A 136 7.68 -10.74 -24.63
N LEU A 137 8.95 -10.32 -24.56
CA LEU A 137 9.59 -9.57 -25.63
C LEU A 137 9.72 -10.39 -26.92
N ARG A 138 10.04 -11.68 -26.83
CA ARG A 138 10.08 -12.56 -28.01
C ARG A 138 8.71 -12.72 -28.65
N TRP A 139 7.67 -12.86 -27.83
CA TRP A 139 6.29 -12.87 -28.33
C TRP A 139 5.91 -11.53 -28.96
N TYR A 140 6.24 -10.41 -28.32
CA TYR A 140 5.98 -9.06 -28.85
C TYR A 140 6.68 -8.85 -30.19
N VAL A 141 7.97 -9.18 -30.32
CA VAL A 141 8.71 -9.04 -31.58
C VAL A 141 8.18 -9.96 -32.67
N ALA A 142 7.65 -11.14 -32.32
CA ALA A 142 7.06 -12.06 -33.28
C ALA A 142 5.65 -11.63 -33.74
N GLU A 143 4.85 -11.09 -32.82
CA GLU A 143 3.45 -10.68 -33.08
C GLU A 143 3.37 -9.27 -33.69
N THR A 144 4.39 -8.44 -33.50
CA THR A 144 4.44 -7.08 -34.04
C THR A 144 5.42 -6.97 -35.21
N ASP A 145 5.19 -5.99 -36.08
CA ASP A 145 6.13 -5.60 -37.15
C ASP A 145 7.38 -4.88 -36.61
N ALA A 146 7.83 -5.12 -35.37
CA ALA A 146 8.88 -4.33 -34.71
C ALA A 146 10.23 -4.33 -35.46
N LEU A 147 10.54 -5.38 -36.23
CA LEU A 147 11.73 -5.47 -37.08
C LEU A 147 11.46 -5.12 -38.55
N ARG A 148 10.21 -4.83 -38.92
CA ARG A 148 9.79 -4.51 -40.29
C ARG A 148 9.39 -3.06 -40.46
N ARG A 149 8.82 -2.45 -39.41
CA ARG A 149 8.31 -1.09 -39.40
C ARG A 149 8.86 -0.30 -38.21
N PHE A 150 9.20 0.96 -38.48
CA PHE A 150 9.63 1.89 -37.45
C PHE A 150 8.46 2.14 -36.50
N ARG A 151 8.79 2.35 -35.23
CA ARG A 151 7.82 2.79 -34.21
C ARG A 151 7.03 4.00 -34.67
N ALA A 152 5.71 3.99 -34.43
CA ALA A 152 4.78 5.05 -34.82
C ALA A 152 5.14 6.42 -34.22
N GLU A 153 5.79 6.42 -33.05
CA GLU A 153 6.21 7.62 -32.32
C GLU A 153 7.53 8.22 -32.82
N ALA A 154 8.33 7.49 -33.62
CA ALA A 154 9.56 8.02 -34.19
C ALA A 154 9.24 9.13 -35.22
N ALA A 155 9.92 10.28 -35.12
CA ALA A 155 9.71 11.38 -36.05
C ALA A 155 10.04 10.97 -37.50
N SER A 156 9.28 11.46 -38.49
CA SER A 156 9.50 11.15 -39.90
C SER A 156 10.91 11.51 -40.36
N SER A 157 11.45 12.64 -39.89
CA SER A 157 12.82 13.08 -40.15
C SER A 157 13.86 12.08 -39.64
N SER A 158 13.69 11.53 -38.44
CA SER A 158 14.59 10.52 -37.87
C SER A 158 14.54 9.22 -38.67
N ARG A 159 13.35 8.79 -39.10
CA ARG A 159 13.19 7.58 -39.93
C ARG A 159 13.87 7.73 -41.29
N GLU A 160 13.60 8.82 -42.00
CA GLU A 160 14.20 9.12 -43.31
C GLU A 160 15.71 9.25 -43.21
N HIS A 161 16.21 9.91 -42.16
CA HIS A 161 17.64 10.05 -41.92
C HIS A 161 18.33 8.69 -41.70
N VAL A 162 17.82 7.86 -40.78
CA VAL A 162 18.40 6.54 -40.48
C VAL A 162 18.36 5.64 -41.71
N LEU A 163 17.28 5.65 -42.49
CA LEU A 163 17.17 4.91 -43.76
C LEU A 163 18.21 5.38 -44.78
N ALA A 164 18.30 6.69 -45.02
CA ALA A 164 19.22 7.25 -46.01
C ALA A 164 20.69 6.96 -45.64
N GLN A 165 21.06 7.12 -44.36
CA GLN A 165 22.40 6.84 -43.88
C GLN A 165 22.73 5.36 -43.93
N THR A 166 21.79 4.49 -43.56
CA THR A 166 21.97 3.04 -43.66
C THR A 166 22.15 2.61 -45.12
N ARG A 167 21.34 3.14 -46.05
CA ARG A 167 21.50 2.87 -47.49
C ARG A 167 22.86 3.33 -47.99
N HIS A 168 23.30 4.52 -47.61
CA HIS A 168 24.62 5.04 -47.99
C HIS A 168 25.74 4.15 -47.44
N TRP A 169 25.68 3.80 -46.15
CA TRP A 169 26.64 2.91 -45.49
C TRP A 169 26.72 1.54 -46.17
N VAL A 170 25.57 0.92 -46.45
CA VAL A 170 25.49 -0.40 -47.10
C VAL A 170 26.07 -0.37 -48.51
N MET A 171 25.69 0.64 -49.31
CA MET A 171 26.13 0.76 -50.70
C MET A 171 27.61 1.12 -50.82
N ARG A 172 28.15 1.94 -49.92
CA ARG A 172 29.54 2.36 -49.92
C ARG A 172 30.47 1.31 -49.31
N ASP A 173 30.14 0.83 -48.11
CA ASP A 173 31.07 0.09 -47.25
C ASP A 173 30.81 -1.43 -47.27
N LEU A 174 29.55 -1.88 -47.39
CA LEU A 174 29.21 -3.31 -47.33
C LEU A 174 29.15 -3.99 -48.71
N ARG A 175 28.76 -3.26 -49.76
CA ARG A 175 28.56 -3.81 -51.11
C ARG A 175 29.87 -4.18 -51.79
N ASN A 176 30.85 -3.27 -51.76
CA ASN A 176 32.12 -3.36 -52.52
C ASN A 176 33.19 -4.26 -51.88
N GLY A 177 32.88 -4.95 -50.78
CA GLY A 177 33.77 -5.93 -50.16
C GLY A 177 34.68 -5.38 -49.06
N ASP A 178 34.60 -4.09 -48.71
CA ASP A 178 35.42 -3.50 -47.63
C ASP A 178 35.14 -4.14 -46.26
N VAL A 179 33.93 -4.64 -46.03
CA VAL A 179 33.64 -5.37 -44.79
C VAL A 179 34.35 -6.71 -44.69
N ALA A 180 34.71 -7.38 -45.79
CA ALA A 180 35.59 -8.56 -45.71
C ALA A 180 36.98 -8.22 -45.14
N ASN A 181 37.38 -6.94 -45.18
CA ASN A 181 38.62 -6.41 -44.60
C ASN A 181 38.39 -5.61 -43.29
N SER A 182 37.16 -5.53 -42.78
CA SER A 182 36.88 -4.87 -41.51
C SER A 182 37.56 -5.61 -40.35
N PRO A 183 38.24 -4.91 -39.42
CA PRO A 183 38.85 -5.54 -38.24
C PRO A 183 37.79 -6.09 -37.26
N ASN A 184 36.51 -5.74 -37.43
CA ASN A 184 35.43 -6.22 -36.58
C ASN A 184 34.76 -7.47 -37.16
N LYS A 185 35.24 -8.66 -36.74
CA LYS A 185 34.71 -9.97 -37.16
C LYS A 185 33.21 -10.15 -36.85
N GLN A 186 32.71 -9.54 -35.78
CA GLN A 186 31.28 -9.63 -35.41
C GLN A 186 30.39 -8.86 -36.39
N LEU A 187 30.87 -7.72 -36.89
CA LEU A 187 30.19 -6.97 -37.94
C LEU A 187 30.12 -7.77 -39.24
N GLN A 188 31.21 -8.47 -39.60
CA GLN A 188 31.24 -9.33 -40.79
C GLN A 188 30.20 -10.44 -40.74
N GLU A 189 30.14 -11.16 -39.62
CA GLU A 189 29.17 -12.25 -39.41
C GLU A 189 27.73 -11.72 -39.42
N ALA A 190 27.46 -10.61 -38.73
CA ALA A 190 26.14 -9.98 -38.69
C ALA A 190 25.67 -9.51 -40.08
N VAL A 191 26.55 -8.86 -40.85
CA VAL A 191 26.24 -8.40 -42.22
C VAL A 191 26.02 -9.58 -43.16
N GLY A 192 26.79 -10.67 -43.01
CA GLY A 192 26.59 -11.90 -43.78
C GLY A 192 25.21 -12.50 -43.56
N LEU A 193 24.76 -12.58 -42.31
CA LEU A 193 23.41 -13.06 -41.95
C LEU A 193 22.30 -12.19 -42.53
N LEU A 194 22.47 -10.87 -42.51
CA LEU A 194 21.51 -9.94 -43.11
C LEU A 194 21.41 -10.13 -44.62
N PHE A 195 22.54 -10.25 -45.32
CA PHE A 195 22.55 -10.46 -46.76
C PHE A 195 22.02 -11.83 -47.20
N GLN A 196 22.13 -12.86 -46.36
CA GLN A 196 21.43 -14.13 -46.59
C GLN A 196 19.91 -13.98 -46.43
N THR A 197 19.46 -13.12 -45.51
CA THR A 197 18.04 -12.94 -45.22
C THR A 197 17.32 -12.05 -46.26
N PHE A 198 17.99 -11.00 -46.73
CA PHE A 198 17.40 -9.99 -47.63
C PHE A 198 17.88 -10.08 -49.08
N ASP A 199 18.74 -11.05 -49.39
CA ASP A 199 19.34 -11.28 -50.71
C ASP A 199 20.12 -10.08 -51.28
N LYS A 200 21.46 -10.14 -51.15
CA LYS A 200 22.38 -9.10 -51.63
C LYS A 200 22.28 -8.86 -53.15
N GLU A 201 21.92 -9.86 -53.94
CA GLU A 201 21.93 -9.74 -55.41
C GLU A 201 20.85 -8.77 -55.93
N THR A 202 19.76 -8.61 -55.17
CA THR A 202 18.62 -7.77 -55.55
C THR A 202 18.66 -6.36 -54.93
N ILE A 203 19.76 -5.99 -54.26
CA ILE A 203 19.86 -4.76 -53.45
C ILE A 203 19.54 -3.45 -54.19
N GLU A 204 19.81 -3.38 -55.50
CA GLU A 204 19.50 -2.20 -56.32
C GLU A 204 18.00 -2.00 -56.56
N HIS A 205 17.22 -3.08 -56.41
CA HIS A 205 15.77 -3.13 -56.66
C HIS A 205 14.95 -3.29 -55.38
N TRP A 206 15.60 -3.22 -54.20
CA TRP A 206 14.90 -3.28 -52.92
C TRP A 206 13.86 -2.16 -52.81
N SER A 207 12.65 -2.52 -52.39
CA SER A 207 11.61 -1.54 -52.09
C SER A 207 11.94 -0.76 -50.81
N GLU A 208 11.25 0.36 -50.59
CA GLU A 208 11.36 1.12 -49.32
C GLU A 208 11.05 0.24 -48.11
N GLU A 209 10.07 -0.68 -48.20
CA GLU A 209 9.76 -1.63 -47.13
C GLU A 209 10.91 -2.61 -46.86
N THR A 210 11.59 -3.08 -47.92
CA THR A 210 12.76 -3.96 -47.78
C THR A 210 13.94 -3.21 -47.14
N TRP A 211 14.19 -1.96 -47.56
CA TRP A 211 15.21 -1.10 -46.94
C TRP A 211 14.90 -0.81 -45.46
N GLN A 212 13.64 -0.60 -45.14
CA GLN A 212 13.18 -0.40 -43.76
C GLN A 212 13.39 -1.63 -42.90
N ALA A 213 12.96 -2.81 -43.36
CA ALA A 213 13.18 -4.05 -42.64
C ALA A 213 14.67 -4.35 -42.48
N PHE A 214 15.49 -4.21 -43.54
CA PHE A 214 16.93 -4.39 -43.45
C PHE A 214 17.57 -3.48 -42.39
N THR A 215 17.19 -2.20 -42.39
CA THR A 215 17.71 -1.19 -41.46
C THR A 215 17.38 -1.56 -40.02
N LEU A 216 16.14 -1.95 -39.72
CA LEU A 216 15.72 -2.34 -38.39
C LEU A 216 16.40 -3.64 -37.92
N HIS A 217 16.58 -4.62 -38.81
CA HIS A 217 17.36 -5.82 -38.50
C HIS A 217 18.84 -5.49 -38.23
N ALA A 218 19.46 -4.57 -38.98
CA ALA A 218 20.82 -4.12 -38.74
C ALA A 218 20.97 -3.39 -37.40
N LEU A 219 20.01 -2.53 -37.06
CA LEU A 219 19.91 -1.87 -35.75
C LEU A 219 19.79 -2.88 -34.61
N TRP A 220 18.90 -3.87 -34.75
CA TRP A 220 18.70 -4.92 -33.75
C TRP A 220 19.98 -5.70 -33.50
N LEU A 221 20.68 -6.14 -34.56
CA LEU A 221 21.94 -6.85 -34.43
C LEU A 221 23.03 -6.00 -33.76
N ALA A 222 23.13 -4.71 -34.10
CA ALA A 222 24.06 -3.80 -33.43
C ALA A 222 23.77 -3.71 -31.92
N CYS A 223 22.49 -3.57 -31.54
CA CYS A 223 22.06 -3.52 -30.15
C CYS A 223 22.33 -4.84 -29.39
N VAL A 224 22.06 -6.00 -30.00
CA VAL A 224 22.32 -7.32 -29.38
C VAL A 224 23.81 -7.53 -29.15
N ASN A 225 24.67 -7.16 -30.10
CA ASN A 225 26.11 -7.28 -29.94
C ASN A 225 26.65 -6.30 -28.89
N GLY A 226 26.20 -5.05 -28.93
CA GLY A 226 26.51 -4.05 -27.91
C GLY A 226 26.11 -4.50 -26.49
N ALA A 227 24.91 -5.06 -26.35
CA ALA A 227 24.40 -5.57 -25.08
C ALA A 227 25.17 -6.79 -24.54
N LYS A 228 25.74 -7.62 -25.42
CA LYS A 228 26.62 -8.74 -25.05
C LYS A 228 28.00 -8.24 -24.62
N ALA A 229 28.53 -7.20 -25.27
CA ALA A 229 29.81 -6.60 -24.93
C ALA A 229 29.76 -5.75 -23.65
N ALA A 230 28.63 -5.09 -23.40
CA ALA A 230 28.42 -4.25 -22.23
C ALA A 230 28.40 -5.07 -20.93
N ARG A 231 29.19 -4.64 -19.93
CA ARG A 231 29.16 -5.27 -18.61
C ARG A 231 27.75 -5.15 -18.02
N ALA A 232 27.17 -6.28 -17.64
CA ALA A 232 25.89 -6.28 -16.93
C ALA A 232 26.13 -5.73 -15.51
N VAL A 233 25.35 -4.74 -15.11
CA VAL A 233 25.24 -4.37 -13.70
C VAL A 233 24.33 -5.40 -13.05
N PRO A 234 24.75 -6.06 -11.95
CA PRO A 234 23.83 -6.89 -11.19
C PRO A 234 22.63 -6.04 -10.78
N SER A 235 21.42 -6.50 -11.07
CA SER A 235 20.21 -5.85 -10.56
C SER A 235 20.31 -5.80 -9.04
N GLU A 236 20.26 -4.59 -8.45
CA GLU A 236 20.31 -4.37 -7.00
C GLU A 236 19.04 -4.84 -6.26
N GLY A 237 18.11 -5.52 -6.95
CA GLY A 237 16.97 -6.16 -6.31
C GLY A 237 17.44 -7.17 -5.25
N LYS A 238 17.21 -6.86 -3.97
CA LYS A 238 17.42 -7.82 -2.87
C LYS A 238 16.62 -9.09 -3.19
N SER A 239 17.30 -10.24 -3.18
CA SER A 239 16.64 -11.54 -3.33
C SER A 239 15.57 -11.67 -2.24
N PRO A 240 14.35 -12.15 -2.58
CA PRO A 240 13.31 -12.33 -1.58
C PRO A 240 13.80 -13.16 -0.39
N LEU A 241 13.36 -12.76 0.79
CA LEU A 241 13.80 -13.37 2.04
C LEU A 241 12.98 -14.63 2.35
N ARG A 242 11.66 -14.54 2.19
CA ARG A 242 10.72 -15.63 2.44
C ARG A 242 10.80 -16.71 1.35
N HIS A 243 10.67 -17.95 1.79
CA HIS A 243 10.63 -19.12 0.92
C HIS A 243 9.44 -19.07 -0.05
N ALA A 244 8.28 -18.61 0.41
CA ALA A 244 7.07 -18.50 -0.39
C ALA A 244 7.24 -17.56 -1.59
N ASP A 245 7.99 -16.47 -1.42
CA ASP A 245 8.29 -15.50 -2.47
C ASP A 245 9.36 -16.03 -3.44
N LEU A 246 10.38 -16.72 -2.92
CA LEU A 246 11.37 -17.42 -3.75
C LEU A 246 10.72 -18.54 -4.59
N LEU A 247 9.75 -19.28 -4.06
CA LEU A 247 8.97 -20.27 -4.83
C LEU A 247 8.19 -19.58 -5.94
N ARG A 248 7.51 -18.47 -5.62
CA ARG A 248 6.77 -17.70 -6.62
C ARG A 248 7.67 -17.20 -7.73
N GLN A 249 8.85 -16.70 -7.40
CA GLN A 249 9.83 -16.26 -8.40
C GLN A 249 10.39 -17.42 -9.23
N ALA A 250 10.61 -18.59 -8.61
CA ALA A 250 11.19 -19.75 -9.29
C ALA A 250 10.21 -20.46 -10.25
N VAL A 251 8.93 -20.59 -9.87
CA VAL A 251 7.94 -21.40 -10.61
C VAL A 251 6.58 -20.73 -10.83
N GLY A 252 6.35 -19.51 -10.35
CA GLY A 252 5.07 -18.80 -10.48
C GLY A 252 4.03 -19.14 -9.40
N GLU A 253 4.31 -20.10 -8.53
CA GLU A 253 3.41 -20.56 -7.47
C GLU A 253 3.96 -20.25 -6.06
N SER A 254 3.07 -19.99 -5.11
CA SER A 254 3.42 -19.69 -3.71
C SER A 254 2.71 -20.63 -2.76
N SER A 255 3.29 -20.90 -1.59
CA SER A 255 2.64 -21.66 -0.50
C SER A 255 1.64 -20.82 0.30
N ASP A 256 1.66 -19.49 0.16
CA ASP A 256 0.81 -18.57 0.93
C ASP A 256 -0.70 -18.86 0.80
N PRO A 257 -1.28 -19.15 -0.38
CA PRO A 257 -2.72 -19.45 -0.49
C PRO A 257 -3.20 -20.60 0.42
N LEU A 258 -2.40 -21.68 0.55
CA LEU A 258 -2.73 -22.81 1.42
C LEU A 258 -2.86 -22.38 2.89
N VAL A 259 -1.94 -21.53 3.34
CA VAL A 259 -1.90 -20.99 4.71
C VAL A 259 -3.03 -19.98 4.91
N HIS A 260 -3.24 -19.08 3.94
CA HIS A 260 -4.22 -18.00 4.02
C HIS A 260 -5.64 -18.55 4.06
N ASP A 261 -5.99 -19.51 3.22
CA ASP A 261 -7.34 -20.10 3.18
C ASP A 261 -7.75 -20.66 4.55
N LEU A 262 -6.81 -21.27 5.28
CA LEU A 262 -7.07 -21.78 6.64
C LEU A 262 -7.13 -20.64 7.66
N LEU A 263 -6.13 -19.75 7.66
CA LEU A 263 -6.04 -18.67 8.64
C LEU A 263 -7.17 -17.66 8.51
N ILE A 264 -7.62 -17.32 7.30
CA ILE A 264 -8.73 -16.39 7.08
C ILE A 264 -10.00 -16.89 7.78
N ARG A 265 -10.34 -18.17 7.62
CA ARG A 265 -11.50 -18.81 8.26
C ARG A 265 -11.37 -18.80 9.79
N PHE A 266 -10.21 -19.18 10.31
CA PHE A 266 -9.99 -19.21 11.75
C PHE A 266 -9.97 -17.81 12.38
N CYS A 267 -9.25 -16.86 11.77
CA CYS A 267 -9.19 -15.48 12.25
C CYS A 267 -10.56 -14.82 12.22
N ALA A 268 -11.38 -15.07 11.19
CA ALA A 268 -12.76 -14.57 11.15
C ALA A 268 -13.60 -15.09 12.34
N ALA A 269 -13.43 -16.36 12.72
CA ALA A 269 -14.11 -16.93 13.89
C ALA A 269 -13.54 -16.42 15.23
N PHE A 270 -12.23 -16.22 15.32
CA PHE A 270 -11.55 -15.78 16.54
C PHE A 270 -11.81 -14.30 16.87
N LEU A 271 -11.88 -13.46 15.84
CA LEU A 271 -12.11 -12.01 15.95
C LEU A 271 -13.61 -11.65 15.93
N ASP A 272 -14.51 -12.63 15.88
CA ASP A 272 -15.94 -12.40 15.87
C ASP A 272 -16.38 -11.57 17.08
N GLN A 273 -17.21 -10.55 16.82
CA GLN A 273 -17.73 -9.62 17.82
C GLN A 273 -19.10 -10.07 18.37
N GLY A 274 -19.37 -11.38 18.34
CA GLY A 274 -20.64 -11.97 18.77
C GLY A 274 -21.71 -11.98 17.68
N PHE A 275 -21.31 -11.93 16.40
CA PHE A 275 -22.26 -12.01 15.28
C PHE A 275 -22.51 -13.45 14.83
N ALA A 276 -21.56 -14.36 15.05
CA ALA A 276 -21.68 -15.75 14.64
C ALA A 276 -22.67 -16.53 15.52
N ALA A 277 -23.40 -17.49 14.91
CA ALA A 277 -24.31 -18.39 15.64
C ALA A 277 -23.56 -19.26 16.65
N TRP A 278 -22.40 -19.72 16.20
CA TRP A 278 -21.57 -20.70 16.87
C TRP A 278 -20.29 -19.99 17.25
N PRO A 279 -20.13 -19.62 18.53
CA PRO A 279 -18.92 -18.99 18.99
C PRO A 279 -17.77 -19.98 18.94
N LEU A 280 -16.57 -19.47 18.68
CA LEU A 280 -15.35 -20.25 18.80
C LEU A 280 -15.14 -20.63 20.27
N ARG A 281 -15.22 -21.92 20.57
CA ARG A 281 -15.06 -22.43 21.94
C ARG A 281 -13.64 -22.16 22.44
N ASP A 282 -13.53 -21.83 23.74
CA ASP A 282 -12.25 -21.62 24.43
C ASP A 282 -11.39 -20.50 23.80
N ARG A 283 -12.00 -19.54 23.09
CA ARG A 283 -11.33 -18.38 22.48
C ARG A 283 -10.52 -17.55 23.48
N ASP A 284 -10.99 -17.46 24.72
CA ASP A 284 -10.32 -16.71 25.79
C ASP A 284 -9.03 -17.39 26.29
N ARG A 285 -8.73 -18.62 25.84
CA ARG A 285 -7.46 -19.30 26.12
C ARG A 285 -6.29 -18.86 25.24
N GLY A 286 -6.51 -17.89 24.35
CA GLY A 286 -5.51 -17.39 23.41
C GLY A 286 -5.62 -18.03 22.03
N PHE A 287 -5.30 -17.25 21.01
CA PHE A 287 -5.27 -17.64 19.59
C PHE A 287 -4.55 -18.97 19.36
N TYR A 288 -3.34 -19.13 19.92
CA TYR A 288 -2.50 -20.31 19.69
C TYR A 288 -3.13 -21.57 20.26
N ARG A 289 -3.52 -21.55 21.54
CA ARG A 289 -4.08 -22.72 22.24
C ARG A 289 -5.43 -23.14 21.65
N THR A 290 -6.27 -22.17 21.28
CA THR A 290 -7.54 -22.44 20.59
C THR A 290 -7.28 -23.10 19.23
N PHE A 291 -6.33 -22.59 18.44
CA PHE A 291 -5.99 -23.16 17.13
C PHE A 291 -5.49 -24.61 17.25
N LEU A 292 -4.54 -24.86 18.16
CA LEU A 292 -4.02 -26.22 18.40
C LEU A 292 -5.13 -27.20 18.76
N THR A 293 -6.05 -26.80 19.65
CA THR A 293 -7.13 -27.67 20.12
C THR A 293 -8.10 -28.03 19.00
N VAL A 294 -8.52 -27.05 18.20
CA VAL A 294 -9.48 -27.25 17.09
C VAL A 294 -8.88 -28.11 15.97
N TYR A 295 -7.64 -27.85 15.57
CA TYR A 295 -7.05 -28.49 14.38
C TYR A 295 -6.25 -29.77 14.68
N SER A 296 -5.88 -30.04 15.94
CA SER A 296 -5.31 -31.36 16.32
C SER A 296 -6.38 -32.46 16.36
N GLN A 297 -7.62 -32.13 16.73
CA GLN A 297 -8.70 -33.10 16.98
C GLN A 297 -9.62 -33.35 15.77
N SER A 298 -9.55 -32.53 14.72
CA SER A 298 -10.47 -32.60 13.58
C SER A 298 -10.24 -33.87 12.74
N CYS A 299 -11.17 -34.84 12.78
CA CYS A 299 -11.10 -36.13 12.06
C CYS A 299 -11.21 -36.03 10.51
N SER A 300 -11.64 -34.90 9.96
CA SER A 300 -11.81 -34.69 8.51
C SER A 300 -10.93 -33.54 8.01
N THR A 301 -9.71 -33.85 7.58
CA THR A 301 -8.91 -32.91 6.76
C THR A 301 -8.89 -33.45 5.33
N PRO A 302 -9.68 -32.89 4.40
CA PRO A 302 -9.63 -33.29 3.00
C PRO A 302 -8.27 -32.95 2.36
N ASP A 303 -7.56 -31.95 2.89
CA ASP A 303 -6.34 -31.43 2.27
C ASP A 303 -5.09 -32.23 2.66
N ILE A 304 -4.41 -32.78 1.65
CA ILE A 304 -3.27 -33.71 1.81
C ILE A 304 -2.10 -33.06 2.55
N TRP A 305 -1.85 -31.77 2.31
CA TRP A 305 -0.76 -31.01 2.94
C TRP A 305 -0.95 -30.85 4.47
N MET A 306 -2.18 -30.92 4.98
CA MET A 306 -2.49 -30.80 6.41
C MET A 306 -2.15 -32.05 7.25
N ARG A 307 -1.79 -33.17 6.61
CA ARG A 307 -1.47 -34.42 7.33
C ARG A 307 -0.27 -34.25 8.27
N GLY A 308 0.74 -33.49 7.83
CA GLY A 308 1.92 -33.16 8.65
C GLY A 308 1.56 -32.18 9.77
N VAL A 309 0.75 -31.17 9.46
CA VAL A 309 0.29 -30.14 10.39
C VAL A 309 -0.36 -30.77 11.62
N ARG A 310 -1.36 -31.66 11.46
CA ARG A 310 -2.10 -32.22 12.60
C ARG A 310 -1.19 -32.87 13.65
N LYS A 311 -0.23 -33.68 13.20
CA LYS A 311 0.72 -34.38 14.08
C LYS A 311 1.57 -33.39 14.87
N ASP A 312 1.98 -32.32 14.21
CA ASP A 312 2.75 -31.26 14.85
C ASP A 312 1.93 -30.47 15.86
N LEU A 313 0.68 -30.11 15.52
CA LEU A 313 -0.19 -29.40 16.45
C LEU A 313 -0.50 -30.24 17.69
N ALA A 314 -0.67 -31.56 17.53
CA ALA A 314 -0.83 -32.48 18.65
C ALA A 314 0.43 -32.53 19.52
N ARG A 315 1.62 -32.62 18.91
CA ARG A 315 2.91 -32.57 19.63
C ARG A 315 3.07 -31.26 20.42
N LEU A 316 2.83 -30.12 19.78
CA LEU A 316 2.93 -28.80 20.41
C LEU A 316 1.99 -28.68 21.62
N LEU A 317 0.79 -29.28 21.53
CA LEU A 317 -0.18 -29.28 22.61
C LEU A 317 0.18 -30.25 23.74
N GLU A 318 0.67 -31.45 23.42
CA GLU A 318 1.08 -32.48 24.39
C GLU A 318 2.34 -32.09 25.17
N GLN A 319 3.27 -31.40 24.51
CA GLN A 319 4.52 -30.94 25.09
C GLN A 319 4.41 -29.55 25.74
N ASP A 320 3.23 -28.92 25.70
CA ASP A 320 2.95 -27.57 26.21
C ASP A 320 3.97 -26.52 25.72
N ILE A 321 4.35 -26.60 24.44
CA ILE A 321 5.35 -25.71 23.83
C ILE A 321 4.76 -24.31 23.70
N SER A 322 5.47 -23.31 24.23
CA SER A 322 5.01 -21.93 24.20
C SER A 322 4.98 -21.36 22.77
N PRO A 323 4.20 -20.30 22.50
CA PRO A 323 4.20 -19.64 21.19
C PRO A 323 5.59 -19.15 20.76
N LEU A 324 6.40 -18.64 21.69
CA LEU A 324 7.75 -18.15 21.39
C LEU A 324 8.71 -19.29 21.07
N ASP A 325 8.65 -20.39 21.81
CA ASP A 325 9.41 -21.61 21.51
C ASP A 325 9.03 -22.16 20.13
N SER A 326 7.74 -22.17 19.80
CA SER A 326 7.24 -22.61 18.49
C SER A 326 7.74 -21.72 17.34
N ILE A 327 7.86 -20.41 17.56
CA ILE A 327 8.46 -19.47 16.60
C ILE A 327 9.94 -19.81 16.40
N VAL A 328 10.69 -20.02 17.47
CA VAL A 328 12.11 -20.41 17.43
C VAL A 328 12.30 -21.74 16.69
N GLU A 329 11.54 -22.78 17.04
CA GLU A 329 11.58 -24.07 16.34
C GLU A 329 11.29 -23.90 14.83
N SER A 330 10.39 -23.00 14.48
CA SER A 330 10.04 -22.74 13.08
C SER A 330 11.14 -21.97 12.34
N PHE A 331 11.81 -21.01 12.98
CA PHE A 331 12.97 -20.31 12.42
C PHE A 331 14.14 -21.26 12.17
N ASP A 332 14.43 -22.15 13.12
CA ASP A 332 15.48 -23.16 12.98
C ASP A 332 15.16 -24.11 11.81
N ALA A 333 13.90 -24.55 11.68
CA ALA A 333 13.46 -25.40 10.58
C ALA A 333 13.55 -24.71 9.20
N LEU A 334 13.23 -23.42 9.14
CA LEU A 334 13.30 -22.58 7.93
C LEU A 334 14.72 -22.06 7.66
N GLY A 335 15.64 -22.20 8.62
CA GLY A 335 17.01 -21.72 8.54
C GLY A 335 17.10 -20.19 8.49
N VAL A 336 16.28 -19.50 9.28
CA VAL A 336 16.29 -18.02 9.42
C VAL A 336 17.39 -17.62 10.40
N GLY A 337 18.34 -16.80 9.96
CA GLY A 337 19.44 -16.30 10.78
C GLY A 337 19.05 -15.11 11.68
N GLU A 338 19.84 -14.86 12.72
CA GLU A 338 19.57 -13.77 13.67
C GLU A 338 19.58 -12.37 13.03
N ASP A 339 20.41 -12.16 12.01
CA ASP A 339 20.54 -10.87 11.32
C ASP A 339 19.34 -10.52 10.43
N GLU A 340 18.56 -11.53 10.03
CA GLU A 340 17.41 -11.39 9.13
C GLU A 340 16.06 -11.62 9.82
N THR A 341 16.07 -11.89 11.13
CA THR A 341 14.86 -12.30 11.88
C THR A 341 13.78 -11.21 11.84
N GLY A 342 14.14 -9.95 12.12
CA GLY A 342 13.20 -8.82 12.08
C GLY A 342 12.53 -8.61 10.72
N ASP A 343 13.31 -8.65 9.64
CA ASP A 343 12.80 -8.54 8.26
C ASP A 343 11.90 -9.73 7.91
N PHE A 344 12.28 -10.94 8.34
CA PHE A 344 11.49 -12.16 8.10
C PHE A 344 10.14 -12.12 8.83
N ILE A 345 10.12 -11.68 10.08
CA ILE A 345 8.89 -11.47 10.86
C ILE A 345 7.99 -10.45 10.16
N THR A 346 8.57 -9.31 9.77
CA THR A 346 7.85 -8.23 9.09
C THR A 346 7.18 -8.73 7.82
N GLN A 347 7.93 -9.39 6.93
CA GLN A 347 7.36 -9.93 5.68
C GLN A 347 6.31 -11.01 5.94
N THR A 348 6.51 -11.84 6.98
CA THR A 348 5.58 -12.92 7.34
C THR A 348 4.26 -12.38 7.86
N LEU A 349 4.27 -11.36 8.72
CA LEU A 349 3.05 -10.69 9.19
C LEU A 349 2.34 -9.91 8.06
N LEU A 350 3.09 -9.23 7.20
CA LEU A 350 2.54 -8.47 6.07
C LEU A 350 1.92 -9.33 4.97
N ALA A 351 2.30 -10.61 4.89
CA ALA A 351 1.74 -11.53 3.91
C ALA A 351 0.23 -11.80 4.11
N LEU A 352 -0.33 -11.60 5.32
CA LEU A 352 -1.78 -11.45 5.54
C LEU A 352 -2.07 -10.21 6.42
N ARG A 353 -1.51 -9.07 6.00
CA ARG A 353 -1.52 -7.80 6.75
C ARG A 353 -2.87 -7.37 7.32
N GLY A 354 -3.97 -7.65 6.62
CA GLY A 354 -5.32 -7.28 7.08
C GLY A 354 -5.70 -7.98 8.39
N TYR A 355 -5.55 -9.31 8.45
CA TYR A 355 -5.86 -10.07 9.66
C TYR A 355 -4.81 -9.85 10.76
N ALA A 356 -3.52 -9.79 10.41
CA ALA A 356 -2.48 -9.49 11.38
C ALA A 356 -2.71 -8.12 12.04
N GLY A 357 -3.04 -7.09 11.24
CA GLY A 357 -3.39 -5.76 11.74
C GLY A 357 -4.66 -5.76 12.58
N MET A 358 -5.72 -6.46 12.17
CA MET A 358 -6.93 -6.59 13.01
C MET A 358 -6.65 -7.28 14.35
N ILE A 359 -5.85 -8.34 14.37
CA ILE A 359 -5.44 -9.00 15.62
C ILE A 359 -4.71 -8.01 16.53
N TRP A 360 -3.71 -7.32 15.98
CA TRP A 360 -2.95 -6.31 16.72
C TRP A 360 -3.83 -5.17 17.26
N GLN A 361 -4.77 -4.67 16.47
CA GLN A 361 -5.68 -3.61 16.88
C GLN A 361 -6.69 -4.08 17.94
N LEU A 362 -7.23 -5.30 17.80
CA LEU A 362 -8.17 -5.84 18.79
C LEU A 362 -7.47 -6.23 20.10
N GLU A 363 -6.17 -6.50 20.04
CA GLU A 363 -5.32 -6.74 21.21
C GLU A 363 -4.92 -5.42 21.90
N SER A 364 -4.40 -4.45 21.15
CA SER A 364 -3.87 -3.19 21.69
C SER A 364 -4.94 -2.13 21.97
N ARG A 365 -6.01 -2.10 21.17
CA ARG A 365 -7.15 -1.18 21.25
C ARG A 365 -8.45 -1.92 21.54
N GLY A 366 -8.40 -2.82 22.52
CA GLY A 366 -9.57 -3.54 23.02
C GLY A 366 -10.69 -2.62 23.53
N ASP A 367 -10.38 -1.35 23.85
CA ASP A 367 -11.34 -0.29 24.20
C ASP A 367 -12.33 0.04 23.07
N ARG A 368 -12.03 -0.35 21.82
CA ARG A 368 -12.81 0.00 20.64
C ARG A 368 -13.84 -1.05 20.24
N VAL A 369 -13.86 -2.19 20.93
CA VAL A 369 -14.65 -3.36 20.54
C VAL A 369 -15.29 -4.05 21.73
N ALA A 370 -16.34 -4.84 21.47
CA ALA A 370 -17.03 -5.58 22.51
C ALA A 370 -16.25 -6.81 22.97
N HIS A 371 -15.59 -7.49 22.04
CA HIS A 371 -14.85 -8.73 22.29
C HIS A 371 -13.38 -8.54 21.86
N PRO A 372 -12.52 -7.98 22.73
CA PRO A 372 -11.11 -7.71 22.42
C PRO A 372 -10.31 -9.01 22.27
N ALA A 373 -9.24 -8.99 21.47
CA ALA A 373 -8.35 -10.15 21.37
C ALA A 373 -7.53 -10.30 22.67
N PRO A 374 -7.32 -11.52 23.21
CA PRO A 374 -6.45 -11.76 24.35
C PRO A 374 -5.03 -11.21 24.16
N ALA A 375 -4.34 -10.88 25.24
CA ALA A 375 -2.95 -10.42 25.18
C ALA A 375 -2.03 -11.46 24.54
N ASN A 376 -1.03 -11.01 23.78
CA ASN A 376 -0.10 -11.80 22.98
C ASN A 376 -0.72 -12.50 21.74
N SER A 377 -1.96 -12.17 21.35
CA SER A 377 -2.62 -12.77 20.18
C SER A 377 -1.81 -12.61 18.89
N LEU A 378 -1.08 -11.51 18.69
CA LEU A 378 -0.24 -11.33 17.51
C LEU A 378 0.97 -12.29 17.48
N ILE A 379 1.61 -12.50 18.64
CA ILE A 379 2.72 -13.46 18.79
C ILE A 379 2.20 -14.88 18.51
N GLU A 380 1.06 -15.21 19.11
CA GLU A 380 0.38 -16.48 18.92
C GLU A 380 -0.04 -16.72 17.47
N TYR A 381 -0.53 -15.69 16.79
CA TYR A 381 -0.83 -15.71 15.36
C TYR A 381 0.41 -16.02 14.52
N LEU A 382 1.55 -15.36 14.80
CA LEU A 382 2.81 -15.61 14.11
C LEU A 382 3.27 -17.06 14.31
N ALA A 383 3.19 -17.57 15.54
CA ALA A 383 3.53 -18.96 15.86
C ALA A 383 2.70 -19.95 15.02
N VAL A 384 1.37 -19.82 15.03
CA VAL A 384 0.48 -20.67 14.21
C VAL A 384 0.82 -20.54 12.73
N ARG A 385 1.01 -19.32 12.23
CA ARG A 385 1.32 -19.07 10.82
C ARG A 385 2.60 -19.76 10.39
N LEU A 386 3.69 -19.62 11.16
CA LEU A 386 4.98 -20.25 10.85
C LEU A 386 4.88 -21.78 10.85
N VAL A 387 4.07 -22.35 11.76
CA VAL A 387 3.79 -23.79 11.76
C VAL A 387 3.08 -24.22 10.48
N LEU A 388 2.08 -23.47 10.03
CA LEU A 388 1.41 -23.77 8.76
C LEU A 388 2.36 -23.58 7.57
N GLU A 389 3.18 -22.54 7.60
CA GLU A 389 4.11 -22.18 6.52
C GLU A 389 5.15 -23.27 6.28
N ARG A 390 5.79 -23.83 7.32
CA ARG A 390 6.76 -24.92 7.14
C ARG A 390 6.15 -26.15 6.46
N HIS A 391 4.92 -26.53 6.83
CA HIS A 391 4.23 -27.69 6.24
C HIS A 391 3.76 -27.40 4.81
N ALA A 392 3.20 -26.21 4.57
CA ALA A 392 2.78 -25.78 3.24
C ALA A 392 3.97 -25.68 2.28
N LEU A 393 5.10 -25.14 2.72
CA LEU A 393 6.35 -25.05 1.95
C LEU A 393 6.90 -26.43 1.62
N ALA A 394 6.98 -27.34 2.59
CA ALA A 394 7.49 -28.69 2.36
C ALA A 394 6.66 -29.45 1.31
N TRP A 395 5.33 -29.29 1.37
CA TRP A 395 4.44 -29.88 0.38
C TRP A 395 4.60 -29.22 -1.01
N GLN A 396 4.51 -27.88 -1.07
CA GLN A 396 4.58 -27.13 -2.33
C GLN A 396 5.92 -27.32 -3.04
N ALA A 397 7.03 -27.32 -2.30
CA ALA A 397 8.37 -27.52 -2.86
C ALA A 397 8.56 -28.94 -3.42
N LYS A 398 7.94 -29.95 -2.80
CA LYS A 398 7.95 -31.32 -3.31
C LYS A 398 7.14 -31.45 -4.61
N GLU A 399 5.96 -30.85 -4.67
CA GLU A 399 5.08 -30.96 -5.85
C GLU A 399 5.61 -30.16 -7.05
N THR A 400 6.08 -28.92 -6.84
CA THR A 400 6.43 -28.01 -7.94
C THR A 400 7.89 -28.08 -8.40
N VAL A 401 8.82 -28.35 -7.47
CA VAL A 401 10.25 -28.35 -7.77
C VAL A 401 10.96 -29.65 -7.38
N SER A 402 10.19 -30.67 -6.99
CA SER A 402 10.69 -32.00 -6.58
C SER A 402 11.74 -31.94 -5.47
N PHE A 403 11.71 -30.90 -4.64
CA PHE A 403 12.61 -30.74 -3.51
C PHE A 403 12.03 -31.48 -2.30
N ALA A 404 12.75 -32.47 -1.78
CA ALA A 404 12.35 -33.28 -0.63
C ALA A 404 13.36 -33.21 0.55
N GLY A 405 14.31 -32.27 0.51
CA GLY A 405 15.29 -32.07 1.57
C GLY A 405 14.79 -31.22 2.74
N PRO A 406 15.63 -30.95 3.75
CA PRO A 406 15.31 -30.02 4.84
C PRO A 406 15.01 -28.61 4.32
N LEU A 407 14.05 -27.91 4.94
CA LEU A 407 13.65 -26.56 4.54
C LEU A 407 14.78 -25.54 4.69
N THR A 408 15.71 -25.73 5.62
CA THR A 408 16.95 -24.94 5.75
C THR A 408 17.74 -24.84 4.43
N GLY A 409 17.70 -25.87 3.58
CA GLY A 409 18.36 -25.89 2.27
C GLY A 409 17.53 -25.31 1.12
N LEU A 410 16.24 -25.05 1.33
CA LEU A 410 15.29 -24.70 0.26
C LEU A 410 15.61 -23.33 -0.35
N ARG A 411 15.95 -22.30 0.46
CA ARG A 411 16.30 -20.97 -0.10
C ARG A 411 17.51 -21.03 -1.03
N LYS A 412 18.54 -21.80 -0.65
CA LYS A 412 19.74 -21.98 -1.47
C LYS A 412 19.38 -22.64 -2.81
N PHE A 413 18.62 -23.74 -2.76
CA PHE A 413 18.15 -24.46 -3.95
C PHE A 413 17.32 -23.55 -4.89
N LEU A 414 16.39 -22.77 -4.35
CA LEU A 414 15.55 -21.87 -5.16
C LEU A 414 16.38 -20.74 -5.77
N ARG A 415 17.30 -20.13 -5.01
CA ARG A 415 18.19 -19.07 -5.53
C ARG A 415 19.08 -19.57 -6.66
N GLU A 416 19.59 -20.80 -6.58
CA GLU A 416 20.37 -21.42 -7.67
C GLU A 416 19.50 -21.63 -8.92
N LYS A 417 18.25 -22.06 -8.76
CA LYS A 417 17.29 -22.22 -9.86
C LYS A 417 16.89 -20.88 -10.50
N ILE A 418 16.75 -19.82 -9.70
CA ILE A 418 16.43 -18.46 -10.16
C ILE A 418 17.61 -17.83 -10.92
N LYS A 419 18.85 -17.98 -10.42
CA LYS A 419 20.06 -17.42 -11.07
C LYS A 419 20.22 -17.88 -12.53
N GLY A 420 19.77 -19.08 -12.87
CA GLY A 420 19.75 -19.57 -14.25
C GLY A 420 18.72 -18.89 -15.17
N ARG A 421 17.75 -18.14 -14.61
CA ARG A 421 16.66 -17.45 -15.33
C ARG A 421 16.76 -15.91 -15.29
N ASP A 422 17.34 -15.33 -14.24
CA ASP A 422 17.18 -13.90 -13.88
C ASP A 422 18.27 -12.93 -14.36
N ALA A 423 19.33 -13.40 -15.04
CA ALA A 423 20.18 -12.47 -15.76
C ALA A 423 19.35 -11.89 -16.92
N ARG A 424 18.97 -10.59 -16.86
CA ARG A 424 18.32 -9.88 -17.98
C ARG A 424 19.03 -10.31 -19.26
N SER A 425 18.33 -10.99 -20.16
CA SER A 425 19.02 -11.52 -21.35
C SER A 425 19.62 -10.35 -22.13
N SER A 426 20.71 -10.60 -22.84
CA SER A 426 21.28 -9.56 -23.71
C SER A 426 20.25 -9.04 -24.71
N GLU A 427 19.26 -9.87 -25.10
CA GLU A 427 18.12 -9.48 -25.93
C GLU A 427 17.19 -8.48 -25.23
N GLN A 428 16.86 -8.72 -23.95
CA GLN A 428 16.04 -7.80 -23.16
C GLN A 428 16.71 -6.43 -23.02
N ARG A 429 18.02 -6.40 -22.76
CA ARG A 429 18.80 -5.16 -22.67
C ARG A 429 18.88 -4.46 -24.02
N ALA A 430 19.16 -5.21 -25.08
CA ALA A 430 19.24 -4.71 -26.45
C ALA A 430 17.92 -4.08 -26.92
N PHE A 431 16.78 -4.62 -26.49
CA PHE A 431 15.46 -4.11 -26.88
C PHE A 431 15.16 -2.70 -26.36
N GLY A 432 15.66 -2.34 -25.17
CA GLY A 432 15.57 -0.95 -24.69
C GLY A 432 16.32 0.02 -25.61
N VAL A 433 17.58 -0.32 -25.94
CA VAL A 433 18.42 0.49 -26.84
C VAL A 433 17.83 0.53 -28.25
N PHE A 434 17.34 -0.60 -28.76
CA PHE A 434 16.73 -0.69 -30.09
C PHE A 434 15.53 0.26 -30.24
N GLN A 435 14.69 0.37 -29.22
CA GLN A 435 13.57 1.32 -29.21
C GLN A 435 14.07 2.77 -29.19
N LEU A 436 15.05 3.08 -28.34
CA LEU A 436 15.62 4.42 -28.24
C LEU A 436 16.33 4.84 -29.53
N ALA A 437 17.05 3.92 -30.17
CA ALA A 437 17.72 4.14 -31.43
C ALA A 437 16.75 4.55 -32.54
N GLN A 438 15.56 3.93 -32.60
CA GLN A 438 14.52 4.32 -33.56
C GLN A 438 13.96 5.72 -33.27
N LEU A 439 13.77 6.07 -31.99
CA LEU A 439 13.18 7.35 -31.58
C LEU A 439 14.16 8.52 -31.77
N LEU A 440 15.42 8.32 -31.37
CA LEU A 440 16.49 9.31 -31.42
C LEU A 440 17.20 9.36 -32.78
N GLY A 441 16.88 8.44 -33.69
CA GLY A 441 17.48 8.40 -35.03
C GLY A 441 18.93 7.90 -35.04
N TRP A 442 19.30 7.00 -34.13
CA TRP A 442 20.64 6.42 -34.12
C TRP A 442 20.82 5.42 -35.26
N GLU A 443 21.94 5.55 -35.96
CA GLU A 443 22.26 4.72 -37.11
C GLU A 443 22.94 3.40 -36.71
N PRO A 444 22.69 2.29 -37.43
CA PRO A 444 23.42 1.03 -37.22
C PRO A 444 24.94 1.21 -37.24
N ALA A 445 25.47 1.97 -38.22
CA ALA A 445 26.90 2.18 -38.39
C ALA A 445 27.54 2.86 -37.16
N THR A 446 26.84 3.84 -36.57
CA THR A 446 27.29 4.55 -35.36
C THR A 446 27.32 3.62 -34.15
N LEU A 447 26.27 2.82 -33.96
CA LEU A 447 26.20 1.83 -32.87
C LEU A 447 27.31 0.78 -32.95
N TRP A 448 27.70 0.37 -34.15
CA TRP A 448 28.82 -0.56 -34.39
C TRP A 448 30.21 0.04 -34.10
N ARG A 449 30.33 1.37 -34.06
CA ARG A 449 31.61 2.07 -33.77
C ARG A 449 31.83 2.32 -32.28
N LEU A 450 30.80 2.19 -31.46
CA LEU A 450 30.91 2.40 -30.02
C LEU A 450 31.86 1.37 -29.39
N SER A 451 32.76 1.87 -28.56
CA SER A 451 33.64 1.05 -27.72
C SER A 451 32.86 0.30 -26.65
N GLN A 452 33.49 -0.71 -26.05
CA GLN A 452 32.90 -1.47 -24.95
C GLN A 452 32.57 -0.58 -23.73
N SER A 453 33.40 0.44 -23.46
CA SER A 453 33.16 1.42 -22.39
C SER A 453 31.96 2.30 -22.68
N GLU A 454 31.79 2.77 -23.92
CA GLU A 454 30.65 3.60 -24.31
C GLU A 454 29.34 2.80 -24.28
N TRP A 455 29.35 1.56 -24.78
CA TRP A 455 28.21 0.64 -24.64
C TRP A 455 27.85 0.36 -23.19
N SER A 456 28.86 0.19 -22.33
CA SER A 456 28.63 0.00 -20.89
C SER A 456 28.05 1.26 -20.25
N ALA A 457 28.55 2.44 -20.58
CA ALA A 457 28.02 3.71 -20.07
C ALA A 457 26.58 3.97 -20.52
N LEU A 458 26.26 3.74 -21.80
CA LEU A 458 24.90 3.86 -22.33
C LEU A 458 23.93 2.90 -21.62
N MET A 459 24.32 1.63 -21.51
CA MET A 459 23.49 0.63 -20.83
C MET A 459 23.29 0.95 -19.36
N GLN A 460 24.34 1.37 -18.66
CA GLN A 460 24.26 1.78 -17.26
C GLN A 460 23.29 2.94 -17.09
N GLU A 461 23.31 3.94 -17.97
CA GLU A 461 22.40 5.08 -17.88
C GLU A 461 20.93 4.68 -18.10
N ILE A 462 20.66 3.84 -19.12
CA ILE A 462 19.30 3.33 -19.39
C ILE A 462 18.79 2.45 -18.26
N GLU A 463 19.66 1.62 -17.68
CA GLU A 463 19.31 0.70 -16.59
C GLU A 463 19.15 1.41 -15.25
N ALA A 464 19.92 2.47 -14.99
CA ALA A 464 19.79 3.30 -13.80
C ALA A 464 18.54 4.18 -13.86
N PHE A 465 18.16 4.68 -15.03
CA PHE A 465 16.92 5.43 -15.22
C PHE A 465 15.72 4.52 -15.49
N ASP A 466 15.49 3.60 -14.54
CA ASP A 466 14.47 2.57 -14.63
C ASP A 466 13.03 3.11 -14.49
N GLY A 467 12.05 2.21 -14.45
CA GLY A 467 10.65 2.60 -14.33
C GLY A 467 10.29 3.26 -13.00
N LEU A 468 11.08 3.05 -11.93
CA LEU A 468 10.87 3.72 -10.66
C LEU A 468 11.39 5.17 -10.74
N GLU A 469 12.62 5.35 -11.22
CA GLU A 469 13.24 6.67 -11.35
C GLU A 469 12.48 7.56 -12.34
N ARG A 470 12.00 7.02 -13.45
CA ARG A 470 11.14 7.79 -14.38
C ARG A 470 9.86 8.28 -13.72
N ARG A 471 9.20 7.44 -12.92
CA ARG A 471 7.98 7.83 -12.19
C ARG A 471 8.26 8.86 -11.11
N ARG A 472 9.43 8.81 -10.47
CA ARG A 472 9.91 9.81 -9.51
C ARG A 472 10.07 11.18 -10.19
N ILE A 473 10.77 11.25 -11.33
CA ILE A 473 10.90 12.50 -12.10
C ILE A 473 9.53 13.04 -12.56
N TYR A 474 8.65 12.17 -13.05
CA TYR A 474 7.29 12.57 -13.39
C TYR A 474 6.52 13.14 -12.20
N HIS A 475 6.66 12.52 -11.03
CA HIS A 475 6.02 12.97 -9.80
C HIS A 475 6.52 14.36 -9.40
N LEU A 476 7.85 14.55 -9.38
CA LEU A 476 8.47 15.83 -9.07
C LEU A 476 8.05 16.93 -10.06
N ALA A 477 7.91 16.62 -11.35
CA ALA A 477 7.41 17.59 -12.33
C ALA A 477 5.93 17.95 -12.09
N PHE A 478 5.11 16.97 -11.70
CA PHE A 478 3.72 17.20 -11.30
C PHE A 478 3.61 18.07 -10.04
N GLU A 479 4.42 17.78 -9.02
CA GLU A 479 4.47 18.57 -7.79
C GLU A 479 5.02 19.97 -8.03
N ARG A 480 6.07 20.12 -8.85
CA ARG A 480 6.61 21.42 -9.24
C ARG A 480 5.54 22.28 -9.89
N ARG A 481 4.76 21.70 -10.83
CA ARG A 481 3.67 22.40 -11.49
C ARG A 481 2.62 22.86 -10.48
N TYR A 482 2.17 21.96 -9.62
CA TYR A 482 1.19 22.26 -8.58
C TYR A 482 1.69 23.34 -7.62
N ARG A 483 2.91 23.20 -7.12
CA ARG A 483 3.58 24.16 -6.23
C ARG A 483 3.64 25.55 -6.86
N ASN A 484 4.12 25.65 -8.10
CA ASN A 484 4.23 26.93 -8.78
C ASN A 484 2.85 27.57 -8.97
N GLN A 485 1.83 26.81 -9.40
CA GLN A 485 0.47 27.34 -9.52
C GLN A 485 -0.10 27.85 -8.20
N THR A 486 0.14 27.12 -7.11
CA THR A 486 -0.32 27.51 -5.78
C THR A 486 0.42 28.77 -5.29
N LEU A 487 1.74 28.81 -5.43
CA LEU A 487 2.54 29.97 -5.01
C LEU A 487 2.23 31.21 -5.85
N ASP A 488 2.05 31.07 -7.16
CA ASP A 488 1.62 32.14 -8.05
C ASP A 488 0.25 32.68 -7.62
N ALA A 489 -0.70 31.78 -7.32
CA ALA A 489 -2.03 32.18 -6.86
C ALA A 489 -1.99 32.92 -5.52
N VAL A 490 -1.16 32.45 -4.57
CA VAL A 490 -0.94 33.12 -3.28
C VAL A 490 -0.30 34.48 -3.48
N ALA A 491 0.76 34.58 -4.30
CA ALA A 491 1.43 35.85 -4.59
C ALA A 491 0.45 36.88 -5.19
N LEU A 492 -0.32 36.46 -6.21
CA LEU A 492 -1.35 37.30 -6.83
C LEU A 492 -2.48 37.70 -5.87
N HIS A 493 -2.79 36.88 -4.87
CA HIS A 493 -3.78 37.21 -3.85
C HIS A 493 -3.21 38.21 -2.84
N CYS A 494 -1.99 37.98 -2.35
CA CYS A 494 -1.30 38.89 -1.43
C CYS A 494 -1.11 40.29 -2.04
N GLU A 495 -0.76 40.38 -3.32
CA GLU A 495 -0.69 41.66 -4.05
C GLU A 495 -2.05 42.37 -4.08
N ARG A 496 -3.13 41.65 -4.39
CA ARG A 496 -4.49 42.19 -4.39
C ARG A 496 -4.92 42.69 -3.01
N VAL A 497 -4.70 41.90 -1.95
CA VAL A 497 -5.02 42.30 -0.57
C VAL A 497 -4.22 43.53 -0.15
N SER A 498 -2.93 43.57 -0.46
CA SER A 498 -2.06 44.72 -0.14
C SER A 498 -2.53 45.99 -0.86
N GLN A 499 -2.98 45.89 -2.11
CA GLN A 499 -3.54 47.03 -2.86
C GLN A 499 -4.89 47.50 -2.30
N SER A 500 -5.77 46.58 -1.89
CA SER A 500 -7.03 46.92 -1.21
C SER A 500 -6.78 47.60 0.13
N GLN A 501 -5.87 47.06 0.95
CA GLN A 501 -5.50 47.65 2.24
C GLN A 501 -4.81 49.01 2.09
N ALA A 502 -3.96 49.20 1.08
CA ALA A 502 -3.36 50.51 0.78
C ALA A 502 -4.42 51.54 0.35
N SER A 503 -5.48 51.10 -0.33
CA SER A 503 -6.61 51.94 -0.72
C SER A 503 -7.54 52.27 0.46
N GLU A 504 -7.72 51.33 1.40
CA GLU A 504 -8.46 51.53 2.64
C GLU A 504 -7.68 52.31 3.71
N ALA A 505 -6.34 52.25 3.72
CA ALA A 505 -5.49 53.02 4.65
C ALA A 505 -5.55 54.54 4.42
N THR A 506 -6.07 54.99 3.27
CA THR A 506 -6.43 56.39 3.02
C THR A 506 -7.67 56.84 3.83
N ASP A 507 -8.47 55.91 4.35
CA ASP A 507 -9.61 56.14 5.23
C ASP A 507 -9.19 55.81 6.69
N VAL A 508 -8.39 56.71 7.25
CA VAL A 508 -7.68 56.51 8.52
C VAL A 508 -8.70 56.33 9.66
N ASN A 509 -8.55 55.20 10.39
CA ASN A 509 -8.83 55.04 11.83
C ASN A 509 -9.97 54.11 12.31
N THR A 510 -10.22 52.96 11.69
CA THR A 510 -10.86 51.84 12.43
C THR A 510 -10.35 50.48 11.96
N VAL A 511 -9.58 49.78 12.80
CA VAL A 511 -9.53 48.31 12.73
C VAL A 511 -10.94 47.83 13.08
N ARG A 512 -11.75 47.52 12.07
CA ARG A 512 -13.14 47.07 12.29
C ARG A 512 -13.08 45.66 12.88
N ARG A 513 -13.44 45.55 14.17
CA ARG A 513 -13.75 44.26 14.81
C ARG A 513 -14.71 43.47 13.91
N PRO A 514 -14.44 42.19 13.61
CA PRO A 514 -15.34 41.37 12.78
C PRO A 514 -16.74 41.35 13.37
N LYS A 515 -17.77 41.37 12.50
CA LYS A 515 -19.17 41.32 12.95
C LYS A 515 -19.49 40.02 13.67
N PHE A 516 -18.94 38.93 13.17
CA PHE A 516 -18.98 37.61 13.77
C PHE A 516 -17.79 36.79 13.27
N GLN A 517 -17.38 35.81 14.08
CA GLN A 517 -16.35 34.85 13.74
C GLN A 517 -16.97 33.46 13.67
N LEU A 518 -16.56 32.67 12.69
CA LEU A 518 -17.06 31.33 12.46
C LEU A 518 -15.91 30.33 12.53
N VAL A 519 -16.03 29.33 13.39
CA VAL A 519 -15.06 28.23 13.50
C VAL A 519 -15.70 26.98 12.89
N CYS A 520 -15.13 26.50 11.78
CA CYS A 520 -15.56 25.28 11.11
C CYS A 520 -14.49 24.19 11.21
N CYS A 521 -14.85 22.96 10.83
CA CYS A 521 -13.85 21.92 10.62
C CYS A 521 -12.81 22.41 9.57
N ILE A 522 -11.53 22.08 9.76
CA ILE A 522 -10.43 22.38 8.82
C ILE A 522 -10.50 21.54 7.52
N ASP A 523 -11.48 20.64 7.44
CA ASP A 523 -11.73 19.79 6.29
C ASP A 523 -12.03 20.62 5.02
N GLU A 524 -11.52 20.18 3.87
CA GLU A 524 -11.68 20.84 2.56
C GLU A 524 -13.16 21.11 2.20
N ARG A 525 -14.09 20.29 2.70
CA ARG A 525 -15.53 20.49 2.44
C ARG A 525 -16.05 21.81 3.03
N GLU A 526 -15.57 22.17 4.21
CA GLU A 526 -15.93 23.43 4.88
C GLU A 526 -15.20 24.63 4.29
N GLU A 527 -14.07 24.43 3.59
CA GLU A 527 -13.32 25.52 2.94
C GLU A 527 -14.18 26.27 1.93
N SER A 528 -14.94 25.54 1.12
CA SER A 528 -15.84 26.14 0.13
C SER A 528 -16.92 27.01 0.78
N PHE A 529 -17.45 26.59 1.93
CA PHE A 529 -18.45 27.33 2.69
C PHE A 529 -17.85 28.57 3.36
N ARG A 530 -16.67 28.44 3.98
CA ARG A 530 -15.92 29.54 4.59
C ARG A 530 -15.64 30.65 3.58
N ARG A 531 -15.07 30.29 2.42
CA ARG A 531 -14.80 31.24 1.33
C ARG A 531 -16.08 31.92 0.83
N HIS A 532 -17.13 31.15 0.59
CA HIS A 532 -18.40 31.70 0.13
C HIS A 532 -18.98 32.70 1.13
N LEU A 533 -18.84 32.43 2.44
CA LEU A 533 -19.31 33.30 3.49
C LEU A 533 -18.49 34.60 3.56
N GLU A 534 -17.17 34.51 3.47
CA GLU A 534 -16.27 35.68 3.45
C GLU A 534 -16.49 36.56 2.20
N GLU A 535 -16.80 35.94 1.05
CA GLU A 535 -17.16 36.67 -0.18
C GLU A 535 -18.49 37.44 -0.03
N LEU A 536 -19.50 36.83 0.59
CA LEU A 536 -20.80 37.46 0.82
C LEU A 536 -20.79 38.47 1.98
N ALA A 537 -19.95 38.24 2.98
CA ALA A 537 -19.83 39.07 4.17
C ALA A 537 -18.35 39.35 4.48
N PRO A 538 -17.73 40.35 3.82
CA PRO A 538 -16.30 40.69 4.02
C PRO A 538 -15.93 41.11 5.44
N GLU A 539 -16.91 41.42 6.29
CA GLU A 539 -16.74 41.74 7.72
C GLU A 539 -16.83 40.50 8.63
N CYS A 540 -16.93 39.30 8.05
CA CYS A 540 -16.82 38.00 8.72
C CYS A 540 -15.37 37.52 8.68
N GLU A 541 -14.95 36.80 9.71
CA GLU A 541 -13.67 36.10 9.75
C GLU A 541 -13.92 34.63 10.08
N THR A 542 -13.32 33.72 9.31
CA THR A 542 -13.50 32.28 9.51
C THR A 542 -12.21 31.58 9.95
N PHE A 543 -12.35 30.55 10.78
CA PHE A 543 -11.27 29.72 11.32
C PHE A 543 -11.52 28.25 11.02
N GLY A 544 -10.45 27.47 10.96
CA GLY A 544 -10.49 26.02 10.74
C GLY A 544 -9.89 25.29 11.92
N VAL A 545 -10.57 24.26 12.43
CA VAL A 545 -10.10 23.40 13.53
C VAL A 545 -10.34 21.92 13.22
N ALA A 546 -9.57 21.01 13.81
CA ALA A 546 -9.86 19.58 13.67
C ALA A 546 -11.28 19.23 14.16
N GLY A 547 -12.04 18.45 13.40
CA GLY A 547 -13.49 18.24 13.63
C GLY A 547 -13.92 17.53 14.91
N PHE A 548 -12.98 17.10 15.77
CA PHE A 548 -13.29 16.64 17.13
C PHE A 548 -13.09 17.74 18.20
N PHE A 549 -12.69 18.95 17.79
CA PHE A 549 -12.56 20.15 18.60
C PHE A 549 -11.72 19.98 19.88
N ALA A 550 -10.69 19.13 19.80
CA ALA A 550 -9.85 18.73 20.94
C ALA A 550 -10.60 18.00 22.09
N VAL A 551 -11.85 17.58 21.88
CA VAL A 551 -12.67 16.85 22.86
C VAL A 551 -12.59 15.34 22.60
N ALA A 552 -11.53 14.68 23.08
CA ALA A 552 -11.43 13.23 23.02
C ALA A 552 -12.14 12.58 24.23
N MET A 553 -13.18 11.78 23.97
CA MET A 553 -13.97 11.11 25.02
C MET A 553 -14.38 9.69 24.64
N TYR A 554 -14.63 8.87 25.66
CA TYR A 554 -15.49 7.71 25.57
C TYR A 554 -16.94 8.15 25.77
N TYR A 555 -17.79 8.03 24.75
CA TYR A 555 -19.19 8.42 24.81
C TYR A 555 -20.10 7.19 24.94
N ARG A 556 -21.10 7.26 25.81
CA ARG A 556 -22.17 6.25 25.90
C ARG A 556 -23.51 6.94 25.78
N GLY A 557 -24.22 6.72 24.67
CA GLY A 557 -25.58 7.22 24.50
C GLY A 557 -26.55 6.56 25.48
N ALA A 558 -27.69 7.20 25.74
CA ALA A 558 -28.67 6.70 26.72
C ALA A 558 -29.22 5.30 26.39
N ALA A 559 -29.16 4.91 25.11
CA ALA A 559 -29.57 3.61 24.62
C ALA A 559 -28.44 2.61 24.44
N ASP A 560 -27.19 3.04 24.53
CA ASP A 560 -26.03 2.22 24.22
C ASP A 560 -25.68 1.28 25.38
N ALA A 561 -25.07 0.16 25.05
CA ALA A 561 -24.63 -0.83 26.03
C ALA A 561 -23.21 -0.55 26.53
N HIS A 562 -22.36 0.01 25.66
CA HIS A 562 -20.93 0.20 25.91
C HIS A 562 -20.53 1.61 25.50
N TYR A 563 -19.45 2.10 26.11
CA TYR A 563 -18.80 3.33 25.66
C TYR A 563 -18.16 3.13 24.29
N THR A 564 -18.23 4.17 23.46
CA THR A 564 -17.58 4.24 22.15
C THR A 564 -16.61 5.42 22.15
N PRO A 565 -15.35 5.24 21.76
CA PRO A 565 -14.41 6.35 21.67
C PRO A 565 -14.79 7.29 20.51
N LEU A 566 -14.98 8.57 20.83
CA LEU A 566 -15.18 9.66 19.88
C LEU A 566 -13.88 10.46 19.77
N CYS A 567 -12.94 9.93 18.99
CA CYS A 567 -11.65 10.58 18.72
C CYS A 567 -10.98 9.96 17.47
N PRO A 568 -9.95 10.63 16.91
CA PRO A 568 -9.03 10.03 15.94
C PRO A 568 -8.51 8.64 16.38
N VAL A 569 -8.21 7.77 15.41
CA VAL A 569 -7.78 6.36 15.67
C VAL A 569 -6.57 6.25 16.58
N ILE A 570 -5.62 7.18 16.43
CA ILE A 570 -4.37 7.24 17.18
C ILE A 570 -4.53 7.76 18.62
N ILE A 571 -5.66 8.41 18.94
CA ILE A 571 -5.91 8.96 20.27
C ILE A 571 -6.59 7.90 21.14
N ARG A 572 -6.15 7.79 22.40
CA ARG A 572 -6.85 7.04 23.45
C ARG A 572 -7.48 8.07 24.38
N PRO A 573 -8.82 8.18 24.41
CA PRO A 573 -9.49 9.08 25.32
C PRO A 573 -9.15 8.73 26.76
N GLN A 574 -9.14 9.74 27.63
CA GLN A 574 -8.99 9.57 29.08
C GLN A 574 -10.32 9.81 29.80
N HIS A 575 -11.21 10.61 29.20
CA HIS A 575 -12.47 11.05 29.78
C HIS A 575 -13.65 10.22 29.27
N TYR A 576 -14.68 10.13 30.10
CA TYR A 576 -15.92 9.40 29.82
C TYR A 576 -17.09 10.36 29.87
N VAL A 577 -18.04 10.24 28.95
CA VAL A 577 -19.27 11.04 28.92
C VAL A 577 -20.46 10.10 28.74
N SER A 578 -21.39 10.15 29.69
CA SER A 578 -22.65 9.39 29.64
C SER A 578 -23.79 10.33 29.25
N GLU A 579 -24.65 9.86 28.37
CA GLU A 579 -25.95 10.48 28.14
C GLU A 579 -27.00 9.75 28.97
N ASP A 580 -27.60 10.44 29.93
CA ASP A 580 -28.57 9.87 30.85
C ASP A 580 -29.99 10.38 30.55
N VAL A 581 -30.99 9.60 30.94
CA VAL A 581 -32.40 9.98 30.78
C VAL A 581 -32.83 10.80 31.98
N VAL A 582 -33.45 11.96 31.75
CA VAL A 582 -33.94 12.82 32.83
C VAL A 582 -34.90 12.03 33.74
N TYR A 583 -34.70 12.16 35.06
CA TYR A 583 -35.26 11.33 36.14
C TYR A 583 -36.79 11.09 36.05
N THR A 584 -37.53 12.07 35.51
CA THR A 584 -38.99 11.99 35.28
C THR A 584 -39.42 10.89 34.31
N PHE A 585 -38.50 10.31 33.54
CA PHE A 585 -38.77 9.27 32.54
C PHE A 585 -38.00 7.96 32.77
N GLU A 586 -37.29 7.78 33.90
CA GLU A 586 -36.46 6.59 34.17
C GLU A 586 -37.24 5.27 34.07
N GLU A 587 -38.45 5.20 34.63
CA GLU A 587 -39.23 3.96 34.64
C GLU A 587 -39.72 3.57 33.23
N HIS A 588 -40.04 4.57 32.42
CA HIS A 588 -40.39 4.40 31.01
C HIS A 588 -39.17 3.98 30.19
N ALA A 589 -37.99 4.54 30.46
CA ALA A 589 -36.73 4.16 29.84
C ALA A 589 -36.28 2.73 30.21
N ARG A 590 -36.42 2.30 31.49
CA ARG A 590 -36.12 0.93 31.92
C ARG A 590 -36.99 -0.12 31.24
N ARG A 591 -38.31 0.13 31.14
CA ARG A 591 -39.25 -0.75 30.39
C ARG A 591 -38.91 -0.79 28.90
N ARG A 592 -38.49 0.33 28.30
CA ARG A 592 -38.07 0.43 26.89
C ARG A 592 -36.73 -0.25 26.61
N ARG A 593 -35.73 -0.13 27.49
CA ARG A 593 -34.42 -0.81 27.39
C ARG A 593 -34.59 -2.34 27.43
N ARG A 594 -35.45 -2.84 28.33
CA ARG A 594 -35.84 -4.26 28.37
C ARG A 594 -36.50 -4.69 27.06
N ARG A 595 -37.48 -3.93 26.55
CA ARG A 595 -38.18 -4.23 25.29
C ARG A 595 -37.26 -4.19 24.07
N ARG A 596 -36.35 -3.22 23.95
CA ARG A 596 -35.34 -3.17 22.86
C ARG A 596 -34.39 -4.35 22.94
N ARG A 597 -33.93 -4.74 24.13
CA ARG A 597 -33.15 -5.97 24.32
C ARG A 597 -33.93 -7.19 23.84
N THR A 598 -35.20 -7.33 24.24
CA THR A 598 -36.07 -8.42 23.78
C THR A 598 -36.26 -8.41 22.27
N ILE A 599 -36.56 -7.26 21.65
CA ILE A 599 -36.69 -7.13 20.20
C ILE A 599 -35.37 -7.47 19.51
N GLY A 600 -34.24 -6.92 19.97
CA GLY A 600 -32.91 -7.21 19.44
C GLY A 600 -32.58 -8.70 19.51
N THR A 601 -32.82 -9.34 20.65
CA THR A 601 -32.65 -10.79 20.84
C THR A 601 -33.57 -11.58 19.91
N VAL A 602 -34.85 -11.22 19.81
CA VAL A 602 -35.80 -11.90 18.90
C VAL A 602 -35.41 -11.72 17.44
N THR A 603 -35.03 -10.50 17.03
CA THR A 603 -34.64 -10.19 15.65
C THR A 603 -33.35 -10.92 15.28
N HIS A 604 -32.38 -10.95 16.21
CA HIS A 604 -31.15 -11.72 16.06
C HIS A 604 -31.47 -13.22 15.95
N HIS A 605 -32.29 -13.79 16.84
CA HIS A 605 -32.70 -15.19 16.79
C HIS A 605 -33.48 -15.55 15.51
N VAL A 606 -34.35 -14.66 15.01
CA VAL A 606 -35.08 -14.85 13.74
C VAL A 606 -34.13 -14.77 12.54
N HIS A 607 -33.19 -13.81 12.54
CA HIS A 607 -32.19 -13.68 11.48
C HIS A 607 -31.27 -14.91 11.44
N MET A 608 -30.80 -15.37 12.60
CA MET A 608 -29.99 -16.58 12.73
C MET A 608 -30.77 -17.85 12.38
N GLY A 609 -32.02 -17.94 12.84
CA GLY A 609 -32.93 -19.04 12.52
C GLY A 609 -33.23 -19.15 11.03
N SER A 610 -33.39 -18.02 10.34
CA SER A 610 -33.67 -17.96 8.89
C SER A 610 -32.56 -18.54 8.00
N ARG A 611 -31.35 -18.73 8.54
CA ARG A 611 -30.19 -19.33 7.83
C ARG A 611 -30.00 -20.83 8.11
N THR A 612 -30.88 -21.43 8.92
CA THR A 612 -30.92 -22.88 9.13
C THR A 612 -31.73 -23.57 8.03
N PHE A 613 -31.62 -24.89 7.86
CA PHE A 613 -32.40 -25.62 6.84
C PHE A 613 -33.92 -25.41 6.99
N ALA A 614 -34.44 -25.49 8.23
CA ALA A 614 -35.86 -25.28 8.51
C ALA A 614 -36.27 -23.81 8.43
N GLY A 615 -35.48 -22.89 9.00
CA GLY A 615 -35.82 -21.47 8.94
C GLY A 615 -35.58 -20.84 7.56
N GLY A 616 -34.69 -21.39 6.74
CA GLY A 616 -34.50 -21.03 5.34
C GLY A 616 -35.69 -21.45 4.48
N TRP A 617 -36.30 -22.60 4.77
CA TRP A 617 -37.59 -23.00 4.18
C TRP A 617 -38.71 -22.02 4.55
N PHE A 618 -38.83 -21.64 5.83
CA PHE A 618 -39.79 -20.63 6.27
C PHE A 618 -39.51 -19.26 5.65
N ALA A 619 -38.25 -18.84 5.57
CA ALA A 619 -37.86 -17.58 4.95
C ALA A 619 -38.08 -17.58 3.44
N ALA A 620 -37.95 -18.72 2.75
CA ALA A 620 -38.29 -18.84 1.33
C ALA A 620 -39.80 -18.78 1.09
N LEU A 621 -40.60 -19.43 1.94
CA LEU A 621 -42.06 -19.46 1.85
C LEU A 621 -42.71 -18.10 2.19
N PHE A 622 -42.20 -17.41 3.22
CA PHE A 622 -42.79 -16.15 3.72
C PHE A 622 -41.96 -14.90 3.37
N GLY A 623 -40.75 -15.05 2.82
CA GLY A 623 -39.91 -13.93 2.42
C GLY A 623 -40.47 -13.12 1.26
N SER A 624 -41.31 -13.73 0.42
CA SER A 624 -42.10 -13.02 -0.59
C SER A 624 -43.06 -12.00 0.05
N LEU A 625 -43.57 -12.24 1.25
CA LEU A 625 -44.37 -11.26 2.01
C LEU A 625 -43.53 -10.09 2.53
N ALA A 626 -42.21 -10.24 2.65
CA ALA A 626 -41.30 -9.13 2.98
C ALA A 626 -41.12 -8.15 1.80
N SER A 627 -41.55 -8.51 0.59
CA SER A 627 -41.62 -7.59 -0.56
C SER A 627 -42.83 -6.66 -0.51
N LEU A 628 -43.91 -7.05 0.20
CA LEU A 628 -45.13 -6.26 0.34
C LEU A 628 -44.87 -4.87 0.96
N PRO A 629 -44.08 -4.74 2.04
CA PRO A 629 -43.68 -3.44 2.58
C PRO A 629 -42.86 -2.58 1.61
N LEU A 630 -42.05 -3.19 0.72
CA LEU A 630 -41.28 -2.48 -0.30
C LEU A 630 -42.20 -1.93 -1.41
N VAL A 631 -43.12 -2.76 -1.90
CA VAL A 631 -44.14 -2.37 -2.88
C VAL A 631 -45.07 -1.29 -2.30
N MET A 632 -45.53 -1.44 -1.05
CA MET A 632 -46.33 -0.44 -0.35
C MET A 632 -45.57 0.88 -0.14
N ARG A 633 -44.24 0.83 0.05
CA ARG A 633 -43.38 2.02 0.13
C ARG A 633 -43.34 2.83 -1.16
N ILE A 634 -43.43 2.14 -2.30
CA ILE A 634 -43.43 2.77 -3.64
C ILE A 634 -44.83 3.29 -3.97
N LEU A 635 -45.87 2.48 -3.75
CA LEU A 635 -47.25 2.83 -4.12
C LEU A 635 -47.93 3.79 -3.14
N PHE A 636 -47.59 3.74 -1.84
CA PHE A 636 -48.23 4.52 -0.78
C PHE A 636 -47.23 5.14 0.21
N PRO A 637 -46.26 5.95 -0.25
CA PRO A 637 -45.16 6.45 0.57
C PRO A 637 -45.61 7.22 1.81
N ARG A 638 -46.72 7.97 1.74
CA ARG A 638 -47.26 8.73 2.88
C ARG A 638 -47.85 7.83 3.97
N ALA A 639 -48.62 6.81 3.60
CA ALA A 639 -49.21 5.88 4.55
C ALA A 639 -48.13 5.00 5.21
N THR A 640 -47.14 4.55 4.43
CA THR A 640 -46.01 3.78 4.99
C THR A 640 -45.11 4.66 5.87
N ALA A 641 -44.94 5.94 5.54
CA ALA A 641 -44.23 6.88 6.40
C ALA A 641 -44.98 7.14 7.72
N GLN A 642 -46.31 7.29 7.70
CA GLN A 642 -47.13 7.46 8.91
C GLN A 642 -47.13 6.21 9.79
N LEU A 643 -47.28 5.02 9.20
CA LEU A 643 -47.19 3.75 9.92
C LEU A 643 -45.80 3.55 10.53
N ARG A 644 -44.74 3.88 9.78
CA ARG A 644 -43.37 3.83 10.30
C ARG A 644 -43.13 4.91 11.37
N LYS A 645 -43.79 6.05 11.32
CA LYS A 645 -43.72 7.08 12.37
C LYS A 645 -44.37 6.58 13.66
N LEU A 646 -45.56 5.97 13.56
CA LEU A 646 -46.26 5.32 14.68
C LEU A 646 -45.44 4.16 15.31
N VAL A 647 -44.79 3.34 14.50
CA VAL A 647 -43.89 2.26 14.98
C VAL A 647 -42.55 2.81 15.43
N GLY A 648 -42.08 3.90 14.82
CA GLY A 648 -40.81 4.58 15.12
C GLY A 648 -40.87 5.31 16.46
N ASP A 649 -42.01 5.89 16.82
CA ASP A 649 -42.26 6.47 18.15
C ASP A 649 -42.19 5.40 19.27
N PHE A 650 -42.36 4.12 18.93
CA PHE A 650 -42.16 2.98 19.83
C PHE A 650 -40.69 2.60 20.06
N VAL A 651 -39.80 3.02 19.16
CA VAL A 651 -38.35 2.70 19.14
C VAL A 651 -37.48 3.95 19.22
N ARG A 652 -38.03 5.16 19.32
CA ARG A 652 -37.26 6.41 19.44
C ARG A 652 -36.43 6.49 20.73
N THR A 653 -35.35 7.26 20.68
CA THR A 653 -34.57 7.68 21.86
C THR A 653 -35.46 8.44 22.85
N PRO A 654 -35.11 8.49 24.15
CA PRO A 654 -35.85 9.27 25.14
C PRO A 654 -36.01 10.72 24.65
N GLU A 655 -37.19 11.33 24.84
CA GLU A 655 -37.48 12.67 24.31
C GLU A 655 -36.66 13.78 24.99
N VAL A 656 -36.11 13.49 26.19
CA VAL A 656 -35.23 14.39 26.92
C VAL A 656 -34.09 13.57 27.55
N THR A 657 -32.87 13.83 27.10
CA THR A 657 -31.63 13.28 27.65
C THR A 657 -30.76 14.42 28.17
N GLN A 658 -29.85 14.12 29.09
CA GLN A 658 -28.86 15.05 29.59
C GLN A 658 -27.48 14.40 29.54
N LEU A 659 -26.47 15.17 29.15
CA LEU A 659 -25.08 14.71 29.20
C LEU A 659 -24.52 14.94 30.61
N GLN A 660 -23.92 13.91 31.17
CA GLN A 660 -23.03 14.03 32.33
C GLN A 660 -21.66 14.51 31.82
N LEU A 661 -21.48 15.83 31.87
CA LEU A 661 -20.27 16.52 31.37
C LEU A 661 -19.25 16.81 32.46
N GLU A 662 -19.68 16.93 33.72
CA GLU A 662 -18.82 17.29 34.85
C GLU A 662 -18.61 16.10 35.78
N ARG A 663 -17.35 15.83 36.12
CA ARG A 663 -16.97 14.82 37.12
C ARG A 663 -16.84 15.44 38.50
N THR A 664 -17.20 14.69 39.53
CA THR A 664 -17.06 15.08 40.94
C THR A 664 -15.75 14.59 41.55
N GLU A 665 -15.26 13.45 41.08
CA GLU A 665 -14.00 12.84 41.54
C GLU A 665 -12.80 13.36 40.76
N GLU A 666 -11.60 13.33 41.36
CA GLU A 666 -10.37 13.89 40.77
C GLU A 666 -9.88 13.12 39.53
N ALA A 667 -10.00 11.79 39.53
CA ALA A 667 -9.58 10.94 38.43
C ALA A 667 -10.73 10.69 37.44
N PRO A 668 -10.48 10.59 36.12
CA PRO A 668 -11.50 10.21 35.15
C PRO A 668 -11.74 8.70 35.12
N GLY A 669 -12.97 8.29 34.80
CA GLY A 669 -13.37 6.87 34.84
C GLY A 669 -14.81 6.63 34.37
N PRO A 670 -15.19 5.36 34.11
CA PRO A 670 -16.46 5.02 33.47
C PRO A 670 -17.69 5.08 34.39
N GLU A 671 -17.51 5.15 35.71
CA GLU A 671 -18.55 5.00 36.73
C GLU A 671 -18.30 5.92 37.96
N ASP A 672 -19.24 5.95 38.91
CA ASP A 672 -19.11 6.51 40.27
C ASP A 672 -18.53 7.93 40.41
N GLY A 673 -19.08 8.90 39.65
CA GLY A 673 -18.68 10.31 39.78
C GLY A 673 -17.37 10.66 39.06
N HIS A 674 -16.73 9.69 38.41
CA HIS A 674 -15.56 9.88 37.56
C HIS A 674 -15.90 10.20 36.09
N VAL A 675 -17.20 10.22 35.74
CA VAL A 675 -17.71 10.54 34.39
C VAL A 675 -17.80 12.05 34.21
N GLY A 676 -17.24 12.54 33.11
CA GLY A 676 -17.17 13.94 32.73
C GLY A 676 -15.73 14.48 32.74
N TYR A 677 -15.64 15.80 32.69
CA TYR A 677 -14.42 16.60 32.78
C TYR A 677 -14.48 17.47 34.03
N SER A 678 -13.33 17.87 34.55
CA SER A 678 -13.25 19.00 35.47
C SER A 678 -13.36 20.32 34.70
N VAL A 679 -13.75 21.40 35.39
CA VAL A 679 -13.84 22.74 34.80
C VAL A 679 -12.47 23.20 34.25
N ASP A 680 -11.38 22.87 34.93
CA ASP A 680 -10.03 23.21 34.47
C ASP A 680 -9.64 22.47 33.19
N GLU A 681 -10.02 21.19 33.06
CA GLU A 681 -9.82 20.42 31.82
C GLU A 681 -10.64 21.01 30.66
N MET A 682 -11.90 21.38 30.91
CA MET A 682 -12.75 22.03 29.89
C MET A 682 -12.15 23.37 29.45
N ALA A 683 -11.71 24.20 30.39
CA ALA A 683 -11.08 25.48 30.11
C ALA A 683 -9.78 25.30 29.31
N GLY A 684 -8.94 24.33 29.69
CA GLY A 684 -7.70 24.00 28.98
C GLY A 684 -7.94 23.51 27.55
N ILE A 685 -8.99 22.73 27.30
CA ILE A 685 -9.38 22.30 25.94
C ILE A 685 -9.75 23.51 25.08
N VAL A 686 -10.59 24.41 25.60
CA VAL A 686 -11.02 25.62 24.87
C VAL A 686 -9.85 26.56 24.64
N GLU A 687 -9.01 26.81 25.65
CA GLU A 687 -7.82 27.66 25.52
C GLU A 687 -6.89 27.10 24.44
N ARG A 688 -6.60 25.80 24.48
CA ARG A 688 -5.77 25.14 23.48
C ARG A 688 -6.35 25.30 22.08
N LEU A 689 -7.66 25.06 21.93
CA LEU A 689 -8.34 25.22 20.64
C LEU A 689 -8.22 26.65 20.09
N LEU A 690 -8.46 27.66 20.93
CA LEU A 690 -8.35 29.08 20.56
C LEU A 690 -6.91 29.43 20.14
N ARG A 691 -5.90 28.92 20.85
CA ARG A 691 -4.48 29.11 20.52
C ARG A 691 -4.10 28.43 19.22
N ASP A 692 -4.50 27.16 19.04
CA ASP A 692 -4.16 26.35 17.87
C ASP A 692 -4.73 26.96 16.59
N MET A 693 -5.92 27.57 16.63
CA MET A 693 -6.51 28.29 15.49
C MET A 693 -6.05 29.75 15.35
N GLY A 694 -5.21 30.25 16.26
CA GLY A 694 -4.65 31.60 16.23
C GLY A 694 -5.56 32.72 16.77
N LEU A 695 -6.78 32.41 17.21
CA LEU A 695 -7.71 33.38 17.78
C LEU A 695 -7.37 33.67 19.25
N THR A 696 -6.39 34.54 19.45
CA THR A 696 -5.90 34.96 20.78
C THR A 696 -6.20 36.42 21.10
N ARG A 697 -6.66 37.19 20.11
CA ARG A 697 -7.00 38.62 20.17
C ARG A 697 -8.12 38.93 19.18
N ASP A 698 -8.65 40.15 19.24
CA ASP A 698 -9.62 40.68 18.26
C ASP A 698 -10.94 39.88 18.14
N PHE A 699 -11.32 39.20 19.23
CA PHE A 699 -12.59 38.45 19.32
C PHE A 699 -13.78 39.31 18.88
N SER A 700 -14.58 38.80 17.96
CA SER A 700 -15.89 39.36 17.60
C SER A 700 -16.86 39.27 18.79
N ARG A 701 -18.04 39.91 18.68
CA ARG A 701 -19.08 39.79 19.72
C ARG A 701 -19.82 38.45 19.67
N LEU A 702 -19.73 37.76 18.54
CA LEU A 702 -20.41 36.50 18.27
C LEU A 702 -19.42 35.54 17.62
N ILE A 703 -19.04 34.50 18.35
CA ILE A 703 -18.22 33.41 17.85
C ILE A 703 -19.14 32.19 17.72
N VAL A 704 -19.19 31.61 16.55
CA VAL A 704 -19.99 30.42 16.25
C VAL A 704 -19.04 29.26 16.00
N ILE A 705 -19.25 28.15 16.69
CA ILE A 705 -18.54 26.89 16.46
C ILE A 705 -19.53 25.94 15.78
N CYS A 706 -19.20 25.53 14.55
CA CYS A 706 -20.05 24.73 13.68
C CYS A 706 -19.88 23.22 13.86
#